data_AF-A0A661U413-F1
#
_entry.id   AF-A0A661U413-F1
#
_cell.length_a   1.000
_cell.length_b   1.000
_cell.length_c   1.000
_cell.angle_alpha   90.00
_cell.angle_beta   90.00
_cell.angle_gamma   90.00
#
_symmetry.space_group_name_H-M   'P 1'
#
loop_
_entity.id
_entity.type
_entity.pdbx_description
1 polymer ?
#
loop_
_entity_poly.entity_id
_entity_poly.type
_entity_poly.pdbx_seq_one_letter_code
_entity_poly.pdbx_strand_id
1 'polypeptide(L)'
;MRILHIIVFSYIIFAISTVFSADWTLMVYLDADNNLYSMGLDDVNEMEWCQDSSDVDIIVLFDGNSEGDSVIYEIAHDDDMNNITSPQVDDGGAVIPDNGECDMGDWNTLYNFVDWVIDEYPADKYLLSIWDHGGGIFITGDKPVISPLFKGFCWDDHGSGPIYLWQLDDVMENARDKIGRKFDVVGFDACIMGQIETAYQLKDYVNIVISSEASEPGDGWDYTAFNTARVNPSISPRALSTNIVEYYLDFYGGSVTQSAQDVSIIESQVVPVLNEFADYLWQYTYYYYDEISQARSDANQWNPPNKDIYDFARYISDNSSLPADLIASADDFCSVWETYIIAGGLHYHPPDEGYGATVWFPESISTDENEDRYMNELIFHETHWDEFLYMFEDPYPPDPVYLRFVSYTVDDSEGGNGNGVPEQDESVDITVKIRNYGTDTAHNVVGELSTDNPYIEVEVGTAGFGDIPHFETAEGTFTIRIEDISSFPIFANMNIHLTTSDTYETDEEFIFTIGYGFADDVEGGEGYWTHRGNNDMWHIDTYRSHSPTHSWKCGGEGSQHYGNMMSCMLESPVLYVNEGIAELNLWTWYHIEAGYDKGYVDLMVEDDDWIRLKTYTGSSGSWRSDNVDLSAYINKPLMIRFFFVSDYSQTYEGWYIDDICLGDTLNVDLEYFRAIPKDRACLLEWQTVEVDPDLRGFNLYRREATSPNSTLKELSKSSSLSTSMGLSDIGYIKVNNELITGYGIYRYLDDGLINNVDYQYLLEAVYSDNSENLASTYGTPGSQNPLSFTVRKNYPNPFSTATTIVFDLPESSAVNISIYDISGRKVLTALDEFMEAGTHRVKLVAISDEGRMLPSGVYLLRLSAGENYCIKRIVIDR
;
A
#
# COMPACT_ATOMS: atom_id res chain seq x y z
N MET A 1 -32.98 -45.81 48.34
CA MET A 1 -32.57 -46.03 46.94
C MET A 1 -33.58 -45.34 46.04
N ARG A 2 -33.08 -44.49 45.14
CA ARG A 2 -33.75 -43.60 44.17
C ARG A 2 -34.24 -42.24 44.69
N ILE A 3 -33.28 -41.32 44.61
CA ILE A 3 -33.35 -39.86 44.58
C ILE A 3 -34.06 -39.43 43.29
N LEU A 4 -34.93 -38.42 43.36
CA LEU A 4 -35.34 -37.62 42.20
C LEU A 4 -34.95 -36.17 42.51
N HIS A 5 -34.04 -35.62 41.70
CA HIS A 5 -33.54 -34.26 41.80
C HIS A 5 -34.62 -33.28 41.34
N ILE A 6 -34.89 -32.26 42.15
CA ILE A 6 -35.62 -31.05 41.77
C ILE A 6 -34.56 -30.07 41.26
N ILE A 7 -34.62 -29.73 39.97
CA ILE A 7 -33.84 -28.63 39.39
C ILE A 7 -34.76 -27.40 39.41
N VAL A 8 -34.33 -26.38 40.16
CA VAL A 8 -34.91 -25.04 40.15
C VAL A 8 -34.26 -24.27 39.01
N PHE A 9 -35.03 -23.89 37.99
CA PHE A 9 -34.59 -22.89 37.01
C PHE A 9 -34.93 -21.51 37.57
N SER A 10 -33.89 -20.76 37.95
CA SER A 10 -34.00 -19.30 38.13
C SER A 10 -34.03 -18.67 36.74
N TYR A 11 -35.13 -18.01 36.39
CA TYR A 11 -35.16 -17.10 35.25
C TYR A 11 -34.45 -15.81 35.65
N ILE A 12 -33.24 -15.61 35.11
CA ILE A 12 -32.62 -14.29 35.02
C ILE A 12 -33.37 -13.59 33.87
N ILE A 13 -34.14 -12.56 34.21
CA ILE A 13 -34.69 -11.63 33.23
C ILE A 13 -33.51 -10.72 32.86
N PHE A 14 -32.91 -10.92 31.69
CA PHE A 14 -32.17 -9.85 31.02
C PHE A 14 -33.23 -8.84 30.58
N ALA A 15 -33.28 -7.68 31.24
CA ALA A 15 -33.92 -6.53 30.64
C ALA A 15 -33.06 -6.17 29.42
N ILE A 16 -33.56 -6.47 28.22
CA ILE A 16 -33.09 -5.80 27.03
C ILE A 16 -33.63 -4.38 27.18
N SER A 17 -32.81 -3.47 27.71
CA SER A 17 -33.02 -2.04 27.48
C SER A 17 -32.85 -1.84 25.98
N THR A 18 -33.97 -1.68 25.28
CA THR A 18 -33.92 -1.02 23.97
C THR A 18 -33.42 0.39 24.25
N VAL A 19 -32.13 0.63 24.01
CA VAL A 19 -31.59 1.98 23.89
C VAL A 19 -32.31 2.55 22.67
N PHE A 20 -33.15 3.55 22.88
CA PHE A 20 -33.75 4.28 21.78
C PHE A 20 -32.68 5.25 21.29
N SER A 21 -32.29 5.13 20.02
CA SER A 21 -31.39 6.08 19.34
C SER A 21 -32.13 7.39 19.15
N ALA A 22 -31.50 8.52 19.45
CA ALA A 22 -32.03 9.84 19.10
C ALA A 22 -31.99 10.05 17.57
N ASP A 23 -32.75 11.00 17.03
CA ASP A 23 -32.62 11.39 15.62
C ASP A 23 -31.31 12.18 15.39
N TRP A 24 -30.88 12.96 16.39
CA TRP A 24 -29.64 13.75 16.36
C TRP A 24 -28.89 13.74 17.69
N THR A 25 -27.57 13.74 17.63
CA THR A 25 -26.69 14.21 18.71
C THR A 25 -25.84 15.34 18.17
N LEU A 26 -25.96 16.53 18.78
CA LEU A 26 -25.20 17.73 18.45
C LEU A 26 -24.10 17.91 19.51
N MET A 27 -22.85 17.76 19.10
CA MET A 27 -21.66 17.86 19.93
C MET A 27 -21.07 19.26 19.78
N VAL A 28 -20.70 19.90 20.90
CA VAL A 28 -19.92 21.15 20.88
C VAL A 28 -18.67 20.94 21.74
N TYR A 29 -17.52 21.04 21.10
CA TYR A 29 -16.21 21.03 21.73
C TYR A 29 -15.79 22.49 21.91
N LEU A 30 -15.96 22.99 23.13
CA LEU A 30 -15.91 24.42 23.46
C LEU A 30 -14.71 24.71 24.36
N ASP A 31 -13.60 25.06 23.73
CA ASP A 31 -12.38 25.49 24.40
C ASP A 31 -12.45 26.98 24.69
N ALA A 32 -12.84 27.33 25.93
CA ALA A 32 -12.93 28.71 26.40
C ALA A 32 -11.78 29.08 27.36
N ASP A 33 -10.75 28.24 27.46
CA ASP A 33 -9.57 28.49 28.27
C ASP A 33 -8.58 29.43 27.58
N ASN A 34 -9.07 30.62 27.24
CA ASN A 34 -8.27 31.70 26.69
C ASN A 34 -9.03 33.03 26.80
N ASN A 35 -8.68 34.00 25.95
CA ASN A 35 -9.32 35.31 25.93
C ASN A 35 -10.76 35.32 25.37
N LEU A 36 -11.33 34.18 24.96
CA LEU A 36 -12.72 34.02 24.51
C LEU A 36 -13.65 33.48 25.60
N TYR A 37 -13.17 33.22 26.82
CA TYR A 37 -13.95 32.67 27.95
C TYR A 37 -15.37 33.22 28.13
N SER A 38 -15.55 34.55 28.04
CA SER A 38 -16.88 35.15 28.22
C SER A 38 -17.85 34.77 27.11
N MET A 39 -17.35 34.59 25.89
CA MET A 39 -18.15 34.25 24.71
C MET A 39 -18.58 32.79 24.78
N GLY A 40 -17.68 31.89 25.18
CA GLY A 40 -18.05 30.49 25.41
C GLY A 40 -19.14 30.31 26.46
N LEU A 41 -19.15 31.13 27.52
CA LEU A 41 -20.27 31.14 28.47
C LEU A 41 -21.57 31.63 27.84
N ASP A 42 -21.51 32.67 27.00
CA ASP A 42 -22.67 33.19 26.29
C ASP A 42 -23.22 32.12 25.32
N ASP A 43 -22.38 31.39 24.60
CA ASP A 43 -22.76 30.33 23.66
C ASP A 43 -23.44 29.12 24.34
N VAL A 44 -22.98 28.71 25.53
CA VAL A 44 -23.70 27.69 26.32
C VAL A 44 -25.10 28.19 26.72
N ASN A 45 -25.24 29.46 27.10
CA ASN A 45 -26.56 30.04 27.39
C ASN A 45 -27.44 30.17 26.12
N GLU A 46 -26.85 30.44 24.96
CA GLU A 46 -27.58 30.45 23.68
C GLU A 46 -28.15 29.06 23.35
N MET A 47 -27.36 28.00 23.60
CA MET A 47 -27.82 26.62 23.44
C MET A 47 -28.98 26.28 24.38
N GLU A 48 -28.99 26.77 25.63
CA GLU A 48 -30.09 26.58 26.59
C GLU A 48 -31.41 27.22 26.15
N TRP A 49 -31.38 28.21 25.26
CA TRP A 49 -32.60 28.75 24.68
C TRP A 49 -33.33 27.74 23.78
N CYS A 50 -32.63 26.75 23.24
CA CYS A 50 -33.22 25.70 22.41
C CYS A 50 -34.26 24.88 23.20
N GLN A 51 -35.37 24.54 22.56
CA GLN A 51 -36.44 23.78 23.22
C GLN A 51 -35.98 22.35 23.55
N ASP A 52 -36.46 21.80 24.67
CA ASP A 52 -36.20 20.40 25.01
C ASP A 52 -36.79 19.45 23.94
N SER A 53 -36.02 18.41 23.61
CA SER A 53 -36.45 17.31 22.74
C SER A 53 -35.99 15.97 23.33
N SER A 54 -36.82 14.93 23.23
CA SER A 54 -36.41 13.55 23.55
C SER A 54 -35.68 12.85 22.41
N ASP A 55 -35.68 13.45 21.22
CA ASP A 55 -35.18 12.85 19.98
C ASP A 55 -33.92 13.57 19.48
N VAL A 56 -33.41 14.57 20.21
CA VAL A 56 -32.21 15.31 19.84
C VAL A 56 -31.45 15.64 21.13
N ASP A 57 -30.20 15.22 21.23
CA ASP A 57 -29.31 15.55 22.34
C ASP A 57 -28.35 16.68 21.93
N ILE A 58 -27.99 17.56 22.87
CA ILE A 58 -26.95 18.58 22.69
C ILE A 58 -25.96 18.43 23.84
N ILE A 59 -24.73 18.02 23.53
CA ILE A 59 -23.69 17.72 24.51
C ILE A 59 -22.52 18.65 24.30
N VAL A 60 -22.14 19.38 25.35
CA VAL A 60 -21.06 20.39 25.30
C VAL A 60 -19.95 19.97 26.24
N LEU A 61 -18.75 19.75 25.73
CA LEU A 61 -17.54 19.79 26.56
C LEU A 61 -17.08 21.24 26.60
N PHE A 62 -17.11 21.84 27.79
CA PHE A 62 -16.69 23.21 28.04
C PHE A 62 -15.45 23.21 28.91
N ASP A 63 -14.41 23.93 28.49
CA ASP A 63 -13.24 24.22 29.32
C ASP A 63 -13.13 25.71 29.62
N GLY A 64 -12.97 26.05 30.89
CA GLY A 64 -12.99 27.44 31.35
C GLY A 64 -11.58 28.00 31.56
N ASN A 65 -11.49 29.27 31.96
CA ASN A 65 -10.19 29.95 32.07
C ASN A 65 -9.37 29.62 33.33
N SER A 66 -9.74 28.56 34.06
CA SER A 66 -9.20 28.27 35.39
C SER A 66 -8.95 26.78 35.59
N GLU A 67 -7.68 26.40 35.82
CA GLU A 67 -7.29 25.03 36.17
C GLU A 67 -8.31 24.26 37.05
N GLY A 68 -8.83 23.18 36.50
CA GLY A 68 -9.78 22.24 37.08
C GLY A 68 -11.25 22.61 36.88
N ASP A 69 -11.60 23.36 35.83
CA ASP A 69 -12.97 23.82 35.57
C ASP A 69 -13.64 23.26 34.30
N SER A 70 -13.01 22.28 33.64
CA SER A 70 -13.63 21.56 32.54
C SER A 70 -14.87 20.78 32.98
N VAL A 71 -15.89 20.79 32.13
CA VAL A 71 -17.22 20.24 32.43
C VAL A 71 -17.94 19.79 31.17
N ILE A 72 -18.68 18.69 31.27
CA ILE A 72 -19.63 18.27 30.23
C ILE A 72 -21.04 18.68 30.63
N TYR A 73 -21.72 19.43 29.77
CA TYR A 73 -23.13 19.78 29.90
C TYR A 73 -24.00 18.95 28.95
N GLU A 74 -25.11 18.43 29.47
CA GLU A 74 -26.25 18.00 28.66
C GLU A 74 -27.25 19.16 28.62
N ILE A 75 -27.38 19.84 27.48
CA ILE A 75 -28.12 21.10 27.41
C ILE A 75 -29.62 20.85 27.66
N ALA A 76 -30.15 21.58 28.64
CA ALA A 76 -31.56 21.60 28.99
C ALA A 76 -32.15 22.99 28.77
N HIS A 77 -33.40 23.04 28.31
CA HIS A 77 -34.02 24.32 28.01
C HIS A 77 -34.21 25.19 29.25
N ASP A 78 -33.74 26.43 29.17
CA ASP A 78 -34.18 27.50 30.05
C ASP A 78 -34.27 28.86 29.34
N ASP A 79 -34.96 29.82 29.99
CA ASP A 79 -35.24 31.14 29.43
C ASP A 79 -34.23 32.21 29.91
N ASP A 80 -33.24 31.85 30.74
CA ASP A 80 -32.23 32.76 31.30
C ASP A 80 -30.92 32.73 30.49
N MET A 81 -30.82 33.62 29.51
CA MET A 81 -29.63 33.82 28.69
C MET A 81 -28.42 34.44 29.42
N ASN A 82 -28.28 34.26 30.74
CA ASN A 82 -27.17 34.84 31.51
C ASN A 82 -26.56 33.88 32.53
N ASN A 83 -27.17 32.73 32.79
CA ASN A 83 -26.68 31.77 33.79
C ASN A 83 -26.90 30.35 33.29
N ILE A 84 -25.80 29.61 33.13
CA ILE A 84 -25.86 28.21 32.75
C ILE A 84 -26.58 27.41 33.83
N THR A 85 -27.68 26.74 33.48
CA THR A 85 -28.47 25.90 34.39
C THR A 85 -28.50 24.43 34.02
N SER A 86 -27.92 24.08 32.88
CA SER A 86 -27.83 22.74 32.33
C SER A 86 -27.15 21.76 33.29
N PRO A 87 -27.66 20.52 33.39
CA PRO A 87 -27.03 19.50 34.20
C PRO A 87 -25.61 19.19 33.71
N GLN A 88 -24.70 19.06 34.68
CA GLN A 88 -23.37 18.51 34.45
C GLN A 88 -23.44 16.99 34.38
N VAL A 89 -22.74 16.40 33.43
CA VAL A 89 -22.64 14.95 33.22
C VAL A 89 -21.34 14.43 33.83
N ASP A 90 -21.44 13.33 34.57
CA ASP A 90 -20.29 12.58 35.06
C ASP A 90 -19.91 11.54 33.99
N ASP A 91 -18.81 11.79 33.29
CA ASP A 91 -18.26 10.95 32.24
C ASP A 91 -17.48 9.74 32.79
N GLY A 92 -17.33 9.64 34.11
CA GLY A 92 -16.57 8.58 34.77
C GLY A 92 -15.06 8.65 34.51
N GLY A 93 -14.55 9.81 34.09
CA GLY A 93 -13.15 10.03 33.73
C GLY A 93 -12.78 9.51 32.34
N ALA A 94 -13.76 9.41 31.43
CA ALA A 94 -13.54 8.98 30.04
C ALA A 94 -12.93 10.10 29.17
N VAL A 95 -13.30 11.35 29.44
CA VAL A 95 -12.89 12.55 28.72
C VAL A 95 -12.16 13.50 29.68
N ILE A 96 -12.80 13.87 30.80
CA ILE A 96 -12.24 14.80 31.79
C ILE A 96 -11.32 14.02 32.75
N PRO A 97 -10.04 14.38 32.86
CA PRO A 97 -9.12 13.68 33.77
C PRO A 97 -9.41 13.97 35.26
N ASP A 98 -8.82 13.17 36.16
CA ASP A 98 -9.03 13.26 37.62
C ASP A 98 -8.75 14.65 38.24
N ASN A 99 -7.90 15.46 37.61
CA ASN A 99 -7.60 16.85 38.01
C ASN A 99 -8.70 17.84 37.60
N GLY A 100 -9.65 17.42 36.76
CA GLY A 100 -10.77 18.24 36.28
C GLY A 100 -10.39 19.22 35.18
N GLU A 101 -9.21 19.08 34.57
CA GLU A 101 -8.69 19.99 33.55
C GLU A 101 -8.34 19.22 32.29
N CYS A 102 -9.08 19.50 31.21
CA CYS A 102 -8.78 19.03 29.87
C CYS A 102 -7.60 19.81 29.28
N ASP A 103 -6.91 19.22 28.31
CA ASP A 103 -6.07 19.97 27.40
C ASP A 103 -6.85 19.99 26.09
N MET A 104 -7.61 21.06 25.86
CA MET A 104 -8.53 21.12 24.74
C MET A 104 -7.82 21.24 23.39
N GLY A 105 -6.55 21.63 23.42
CA GLY A 105 -5.65 21.65 22.29
C GLY A 105 -4.99 20.30 21.95
N ASP A 106 -5.11 19.30 22.81
CA ASP A 106 -4.72 17.92 22.52
C ASP A 106 -5.84 17.22 21.74
N TRP A 107 -5.54 16.80 20.51
CA TRP A 107 -6.48 16.06 19.67
C TRP A 107 -7.00 14.76 20.31
N ASN A 108 -6.27 14.18 21.29
CA ASN A 108 -6.75 13.03 22.06
C ASN A 108 -7.95 13.39 22.94
N THR A 109 -8.03 14.63 23.45
CA THR A 109 -9.19 15.11 24.22
C THR A 109 -10.41 15.15 23.31
N LEU A 110 -10.27 15.70 22.10
CA LEU A 110 -11.33 15.71 21.08
C LEU A 110 -11.72 14.28 20.67
N TYR A 111 -10.74 13.40 20.44
CA TYR A 111 -10.97 11.98 20.18
C TYR A 111 -11.83 11.35 21.27
N ASN A 112 -11.41 11.48 22.54
CA ASN A 112 -12.10 10.87 23.67
C ASN A 112 -13.52 11.43 23.82
N PHE A 113 -13.70 12.73 23.60
CA PHE A 113 -15.01 13.36 23.65
C PHE A 113 -15.95 12.79 22.60
N VAL A 114 -15.55 12.77 21.32
CA VAL A 114 -16.37 12.24 20.22
C VAL A 114 -16.65 10.75 20.44
N ASP A 115 -15.63 9.99 20.83
CA ASP A 115 -15.72 8.55 21.10
C ASP A 115 -16.75 8.23 22.20
N TRP A 116 -16.69 8.97 23.30
CA TRP A 116 -17.57 8.83 24.45
C TRP A 116 -19.00 9.28 24.14
N VAL A 117 -19.19 10.41 23.45
CA VAL A 117 -20.53 10.89 23.10
C VAL A 117 -21.25 9.91 22.17
N ILE A 118 -20.57 9.31 21.20
CA ILE A 118 -21.18 8.30 20.31
C ILE A 118 -21.66 7.07 21.11
N ASP A 119 -20.91 6.65 22.14
CA ASP A 119 -21.27 5.48 22.95
C ASP A 119 -22.43 5.75 23.92
N GLU A 120 -22.44 6.91 24.57
CA GLU A 120 -23.43 7.26 25.60
C GLU A 120 -24.69 7.93 25.04
N TYR A 121 -24.58 8.67 23.93
CA TYR A 121 -25.67 9.38 23.25
C TYR A 121 -25.81 8.95 21.77
N PRO A 122 -26.15 7.67 21.52
CA PRO A 122 -26.28 7.16 20.17
C PRO A 122 -27.45 7.82 19.43
N ALA A 123 -27.18 8.31 18.23
CA ALA A 123 -28.15 8.93 17.34
C ALA A 123 -28.05 8.43 15.90
N ASP A 124 -29.13 8.67 15.14
CA ASP A 124 -29.20 8.42 13.71
C ASP A 124 -28.34 9.40 12.92
N LYS A 125 -28.06 10.60 13.45
CA LYS A 125 -27.24 11.65 12.81
C LYS A 125 -26.40 12.41 13.84
N TYR A 126 -25.23 12.89 13.42
CA TYR A 126 -24.30 13.60 14.29
C TYR A 126 -23.80 14.91 13.68
N LEU A 127 -23.69 15.94 14.51
CA LEU A 127 -22.99 17.18 14.20
C LEU A 127 -21.94 17.41 15.27
N LEU A 128 -20.74 17.82 14.87
CA LEU A 128 -19.70 18.29 15.78
C LEU A 128 -19.36 19.74 15.44
N SER A 129 -19.53 20.65 16.39
CA SER A 129 -19.00 22.01 16.34
C SER A 129 -17.71 22.07 17.16
N ILE A 130 -16.64 22.56 16.56
CA ILE A 130 -15.34 22.79 17.19
C ILE A 130 -15.19 24.30 17.32
N TRP A 131 -15.29 24.79 18.55
CA TRP A 131 -15.33 26.21 18.89
C TRP A 131 -14.03 26.62 19.55
N ASP A 132 -13.34 27.61 18.97
CA ASP A 132 -12.29 28.45 19.58
C ASP A 132 -11.63 29.39 18.52
N HIS A 133 -10.45 29.96 18.78
CA HIS A 133 -9.54 30.50 17.79
C HIS A 133 -9.19 29.49 16.70
N GLY A 134 -8.94 30.03 15.51
CA GLY A 134 -8.36 29.30 14.38
C GLY A 134 -7.26 30.12 13.70
N GLY A 135 -6.14 29.47 13.41
CA GLY A 135 -5.04 30.06 12.64
C GLY A 135 -5.13 29.80 11.14
N GLY A 136 -6.02 28.88 10.72
CA GLY A 136 -5.99 28.23 9.41
C GLY A 136 -4.80 27.30 9.24
N ILE A 137 -4.64 26.80 8.01
CA ILE A 137 -3.63 25.77 7.69
C ILE A 137 -2.25 26.40 7.44
N PHE A 138 -2.14 27.41 6.58
CA PHE A 138 -0.83 27.90 6.09
C PHE A 138 -0.33 29.20 6.77
N ILE A 139 0.97 29.29 7.07
CA ILE A 139 1.73 30.44 7.60
C ILE A 139 1.64 31.64 6.65
N THR A 140 1.56 32.87 7.19
CA THR A 140 1.37 34.10 6.40
C THR A 140 2.50 35.13 6.58
N GLY A 141 3.32 35.38 5.55
CA GLY A 141 4.12 36.61 5.31
C GLY A 141 5.60 36.67 5.77
N ASP A 142 6.40 37.57 5.13
CA ASP A 142 7.85 37.85 5.31
C ASP A 142 8.28 38.56 6.64
N LYS A 143 7.60 38.34 7.77
CA LYS A 143 7.93 39.06 9.02
C LYS A 143 8.92 38.29 9.93
N PRO A 144 9.87 38.99 10.58
CA PRO A 144 10.93 38.35 11.33
C PRO A 144 10.42 37.66 12.61
N VAL A 145 10.49 36.33 12.65
CA VAL A 145 10.80 35.41 13.78
C VAL A 145 10.31 35.83 15.19
N ILE A 146 9.08 36.31 15.29
CA ILE A 146 8.27 36.43 16.51
C ILE A 146 6.84 36.67 16.01
N SER A 147 6.09 35.69 15.50
CA SER A 147 6.00 34.29 15.90
C SER A 147 5.45 33.47 14.71
N PRO A 148 6.26 32.60 14.09
CA PRO A 148 5.83 31.63 13.08
C PRO A 148 5.01 30.45 13.65
N LEU A 149 4.62 30.48 14.94
CA LEU A 149 4.12 29.33 15.71
C LEU A 149 2.58 29.07 15.66
N PHE A 150 1.81 29.73 14.79
CA PHE A 150 0.35 29.84 14.98
C PHE A 150 -0.51 29.26 13.83
N LYS A 151 -0.55 27.94 13.65
CA LYS A 151 -1.46 27.28 12.70
C LYS A 151 -2.07 26.04 13.33
N GLY A 152 -3.39 25.89 13.21
CA GLY A 152 -4.22 24.99 14.02
C GLY A 152 -5.43 25.72 14.64
N PHE A 153 -6.28 24.98 15.34
CA PHE A 153 -7.52 25.46 15.99
C PHE A 153 -7.64 24.85 17.41
N CYS A 154 -8.49 25.39 18.27
CA CYS A 154 -8.58 25.02 19.71
C CYS A 154 -7.27 25.28 20.47
N TRP A 155 -7.09 26.54 20.86
CA TRP A 155 -5.97 27.08 21.61
C TRP A 155 -6.31 27.22 23.09
N ASP A 156 -5.74 26.31 23.86
CA ASP A 156 -5.85 26.25 25.30
C ASP A 156 -4.65 26.96 25.97
N ASP A 157 -4.91 28.00 26.77
CA ASP A 157 -3.86 28.78 27.48
C ASP A 157 -3.16 27.96 28.59
N HIS A 158 -3.79 26.90 29.11
CA HIS A 158 -3.20 25.94 30.06
C HIS A 158 -2.81 24.60 29.41
N GLY A 159 -3.10 24.41 28.12
CA GLY A 159 -2.83 23.23 27.32
C GLY A 159 -1.46 23.17 26.62
N SER A 160 -1.31 22.20 25.73
CA SER A 160 -0.03 21.84 25.09
C SER A 160 0.22 22.48 23.73
N GLY A 161 -0.80 23.05 23.09
CA GLY A 161 -0.74 23.67 21.76
C GLY A 161 -2.10 23.62 21.07
N PRO A 162 -2.20 23.98 19.77
CA PRO A 162 -3.44 23.81 19.03
C PRO A 162 -3.63 22.39 18.48
N ILE A 163 -4.86 22.06 18.09
CA ILE A 163 -5.16 20.93 17.24
C ILE A 163 -4.78 21.26 15.79
N TYR A 164 -4.10 20.33 15.12
CA TYR A 164 -3.77 20.43 13.71
C TYR A 164 -4.76 19.67 12.82
N LEU A 165 -4.93 20.12 11.58
CA LEU A 165 -5.94 19.59 10.66
C LEU A 165 -5.80 18.08 10.40
N TRP A 166 -4.59 17.59 10.11
CA TRP A 166 -4.35 16.15 9.86
C TRP A 166 -4.58 15.26 11.08
N GLN A 167 -4.54 15.82 12.30
CA GLN A 167 -4.87 15.06 13.51
C GLN A 167 -6.37 14.71 13.59
N LEU A 168 -7.22 15.36 12.80
CA LEU A 168 -8.63 15.00 12.69
C LEU A 168 -8.86 13.66 11.99
N ASP A 169 -7.89 13.14 11.23
CA ASP A 169 -8.01 11.84 10.57
C ASP A 169 -8.31 10.74 11.60
N ASP A 170 -7.54 10.68 12.69
CA ASP A 170 -7.73 9.67 13.75
C ASP A 170 -9.07 9.84 14.48
N VAL A 171 -9.49 11.08 14.73
CA VAL A 171 -10.77 11.41 15.38
C VAL A 171 -11.94 10.95 14.51
N MET A 172 -11.92 11.34 13.24
CA MET A 172 -13.05 11.14 12.32
C MET A 172 -13.07 9.74 11.73
N GLU A 173 -11.92 9.07 11.59
CA GLU A 173 -11.84 7.64 11.27
C GLU A 173 -12.52 6.81 12.36
N ASN A 174 -12.18 7.03 13.63
CA ASN A 174 -12.80 6.32 14.74
C ASN A 174 -14.32 6.56 14.79
N ALA A 175 -14.75 7.82 14.61
CA ALA A 175 -16.18 8.15 14.57
C ALA A 175 -16.89 7.42 13.41
N ARG A 176 -16.33 7.47 12.19
CA ARG A 176 -16.86 6.78 11.00
C ARG A 176 -16.98 5.28 11.26
N ASP A 177 -15.95 4.66 11.81
CA ASP A 177 -15.88 3.22 12.03
C ASP A 177 -16.86 2.75 13.10
N LYS A 178 -17.02 3.52 14.19
CA LYS A 178 -18.03 3.27 15.22
C LYS A 178 -19.46 3.40 14.67
N ILE A 179 -19.74 4.43 13.88
CA ILE A 179 -21.08 4.68 13.32
C ILE A 179 -21.36 3.73 12.15
N GLY A 180 -20.32 3.23 11.46
CA GLY A 180 -20.41 2.37 10.28
C GLY A 180 -20.74 3.11 8.98
N ARG A 181 -20.56 4.43 8.95
CA ARG A 181 -20.78 5.34 7.80
C ARG A 181 -20.08 6.68 8.06
N LYS A 182 -19.92 7.51 7.02
CA LYS A 182 -19.43 8.89 7.17
C LYS A 182 -20.28 9.69 8.17
N PHE A 183 -19.60 10.48 8.99
CA PHE A 183 -20.14 11.46 9.93
C PHE A 183 -20.95 12.53 9.17
N ASP A 184 -22.05 13.05 9.74
CA ASP A 184 -22.96 13.88 8.96
C ASP A 184 -22.45 15.31 8.77
N VAL A 185 -22.01 15.98 9.85
CA VAL A 185 -21.57 17.38 9.79
C VAL A 185 -20.41 17.63 10.76
N VAL A 186 -19.32 18.22 10.27
CA VAL A 186 -18.28 18.84 11.11
C VAL A 186 -18.26 20.33 10.86
N GLY A 187 -18.25 21.10 11.93
CA GLY A 187 -18.31 22.54 11.97
C GLY A 187 -17.09 23.12 12.64
N PHE A 188 -16.46 24.10 12.02
CA PHE A 188 -15.44 24.92 12.65
C PHE A 188 -16.06 26.27 12.99
N ASP A 189 -16.39 26.46 14.26
CA ASP A 189 -16.63 27.78 14.85
C ASP A 189 -15.27 28.36 15.26
N ALA A 190 -14.43 28.50 14.23
CA ALA A 190 -13.03 28.86 14.35
C ALA A 190 -12.56 29.58 13.10
N CYS A 191 -11.69 30.57 13.30
CA CYS A 191 -11.22 31.45 12.25
C CYS A 191 -10.46 30.68 11.14
N ILE A 192 -10.73 31.05 9.88
CA ILE A 192 -9.87 30.74 8.73
C ILE A 192 -9.72 29.24 8.45
N MET A 193 -10.78 28.46 8.68
CA MET A 193 -10.84 27.03 8.33
C MET A 193 -11.52 26.76 6.99
N GLY A 194 -12.02 27.81 6.31
CA GLY A 194 -12.66 27.79 4.99
C GLY A 194 -11.68 27.62 3.83
N GLN A 195 -10.82 26.62 3.91
CA GLN A 195 -9.99 26.15 2.80
C GLN A 195 -10.61 24.90 2.16
N ILE A 196 -10.49 24.74 0.84
CA ILE A 196 -10.85 23.49 0.16
C ILE A 196 -10.01 22.32 0.69
N GLU A 197 -8.77 22.60 1.08
CA GLU A 197 -7.85 21.67 1.73
C GLU A 197 -8.44 21.11 3.04
N THR A 198 -9.11 21.94 3.84
CA THR A 198 -9.81 21.51 5.07
C THR A 198 -10.89 20.48 4.76
N ALA A 199 -11.73 20.78 3.77
CA ALA A 199 -12.82 19.90 3.39
C ALA A 199 -12.31 18.60 2.73
N TYR A 200 -11.24 18.71 1.93
CA TYR A 200 -10.64 17.56 1.27
C TYR A 200 -9.94 16.62 2.25
N GLN A 201 -9.28 17.14 3.28
CA GLN A 201 -8.70 16.30 4.34
C GLN A 201 -9.76 15.41 5.02
N LEU A 202 -10.98 15.93 5.17
CA LEU A 202 -12.08 15.21 5.83
C LEU A 202 -12.91 14.34 4.87
N LYS A 203 -12.51 14.21 3.59
CA LYS A 203 -13.33 13.63 2.52
C LYS A 203 -13.83 12.23 2.83
N ASP A 204 -13.01 11.40 3.47
CA ASP A 204 -13.31 9.99 3.72
C ASP A 204 -14.16 9.73 4.96
N TYR A 205 -14.33 10.77 5.78
CA TYR A 205 -14.93 10.63 7.09
C TYR A 205 -16.23 11.43 7.24
N VAL A 206 -16.39 12.54 6.51
CA VAL A 206 -17.46 13.52 6.75
C VAL A 206 -18.26 13.80 5.48
N ASN A 207 -19.57 14.03 5.61
CA ASN A 207 -20.44 14.41 4.48
C ASN A 207 -20.51 15.92 4.24
N ILE A 208 -20.51 16.74 5.30
CA ILE A 208 -20.63 18.20 5.23
C ILE A 208 -19.62 18.86 6.17
N VAL A 209 -18.93 19.88 5.67
CA VAL A 209 -18.07 20.77 6.47
C VAL A 209 -18.67 22.16 6.51
N ILE A 210 -18.72 22.79 7.67
CA ILE A 210 -19.11 24.20 7.85
C ILE A 210 -17.88 24.98 8.34
N SER A 211 -17.50 26.04 7.64
CA SER A 211 -16.33 26.84 8.00
C SER A 211 -16.35 28.24 7.38
N SER A 212 -15.42 29.09 7.83
CA SER A 212 -15.26 30.47 7.38
C SER A 212 -13.91 30.71 6.70
N GLU A 213 -13.93 31.36 5.53
CA GLU A 213 -12.72 31.77 4.79
C GLU A 213 -11.92 32.85 5.55
N ALA A 214 -12.62 33.68 6.32
CA ALA A 214 -12.06 34.81 7.07
C ALA A 214 -11.99 34.54 8.58
N SER A 215 -11.56 35.56 9.33
CA SER A 215 -11.71 35.57 10.78
C SER A 215 -13.17 35.68 11.18
N GLU A 216 -13.59 34.85 12.11
CA GLU A 216 -14.91 34.89 12.75
C GLU A 216 -14.94 35.96 13.85
N PRO A 217 -16.09 36.62 14.11
CA PRO A 217 -16.26 37.46 15.29
C PRO A 217 -16.19 36.63 16.58
N GLY A 218 -15.83 37.28 17.69
CA GLY A 218 -15.62 36.58 18.95
C GLY A 218 -16.87 35.93 19.56
N ASP A 219 -18.07 36.38 19.20
CA ASP A 219 -19.32 35.75 19.68
C ASP A 219 -19.63 34.43 18.92
N GLY A 220 -18.79 34.02 17.95
CA GLY A 220 -18.94 32.72 17.28
C GLY A 220 -20.23 32.55 16.48
N TRP A 221 -20.69 31.31 16.37
CA TRP A 221 -21.95 30.93 15.73
C TRP A 221 -23.18 31.35 16.54
N ASP A 222 -24.30 31.63 15.85
CA ASP A 222 -25.60 31.74 16.54
C ASP A 222 -26.13 30.33 16.85
N TYR A 223 -25.81 29.83 18.04
CA TYR A 223 -26.15 28.46 18.47
C TYR A 223 -27.66 28.23 18.62
N THR A 224 -28.49 29.29 18.58
CA THR A 224 -29.95 29.13 18.55
C THR A 224 -30.44 28.42 17.28
N ALA A 225 -29.60 28.31 16.25
CA ALA A 225 -29.84 27.50 15.06
C ALA A 225 -30.09 26.01 15.38
N PHE A 226 -29.52 25.48 16.47
CA PHE A 226 -29.75 24.10 16.92
C PHE A 226 -31.20 23.83 17.31
N ASN A 227 -31.96 24.88 17.66
CA ASN A 227 -33.38 24.77 17.91
C ASN A 227 -34.16 24.27 16.68
N THR A 228 -33.62 24.45 15.46
CA THR A 228 -34.24 23.92 14.24
C THR A 228 -34.27 22.39 14.23
N ALA A 229 -33.23 21.73 14.76
CA ALA A 229 -33.21 20.29 14.98
C ALA A 229 -34.09 19.85 16.16
N ARG A 230 -34.03 20.54 17.30
CA ARG A 230 -34.91 20.24 18.46
C ARG A 230 -36.40 20.33 18.12
N VAL A 231 -36.82 21.29 17.30
CA VAL A 231 -38.22 21.46 16.86
C VAL A 231 -38.60 20.52 15.70
N ASN A 232 -37.62 20.13 14.87
CA ASN A 232 -37.81 19.18 13.77
C ASN A 232 -36.67 18.15 13.72
N PRO A 233 -36.73 17.10 14.56
CA PRO A 233 -35.67 16.08 14.64
C PRO A 233 -35.39 15.37 13.31
N SER A 234 -36.42 15.27 12.45
CA SER A 234 -36.30 14.69 11.11
C SER A 234 -35.50 15.54 10.10
N ILE A 235 -35.08 16.75 10.45
CA ILE A 235 -34.29 17.64 9.57
C ILE A 235 -33.07 16.91 9.00
N SER A 236 -32.82 17.08 7.70
CA SER A 236 -31.65 16.49 7.04
C SER A 236 -30.38 17.27 7.41
N PRO A 237 -29.19 16.65 7.43
CA PRO A 237 -27.93 17.34 7.67
C PRO A 237 -27.75 18.58 6.80
N ARG A 238 -27.98 18.46 5.49
CA ARG A 238 -27.93 19.58 4.54
C ARG A 238 -28.78 20.79 4.94
N ALA A 239 -29.99 20.54 5.44
CA ALA A 239 -30.92 21.61 5.81
C ALA A 239 -30.56 22.23 7.16
N LEU A 240 -30.05 21.44 8.11
CA LEU A 240 -29.52 21.95 9.38
C LEU A 240 -28.28 22.83 9.13
N SER A 241 -27.33 22.36 8.32
CA SER A 241 -26.15 23.14 7.93
C SER A 241 -26.51 24.44 7.21
N THR A 242 -27.55 24.41 6.35
CA THR A 242 -28.08 25.64 5.73
C THR A 242 -28.59 26.62 6.78
N ASN A 243 -29.37 26.16 7.75
CA ASN A 243 -29.90 27.04 8.80
C ASN A 243 -28.79 27.63 9.66
N ILE A 244 -27.75 26.85 10.01
CA ILE A 244 -26.60 27.34 10.79
C ILE A 244 -25.95 28.52 10.06
N VAL A 245 -25.63 28.34 8.78
CA VAL A 245 -25.02 29.39 7.94
C VAL A 245 -25.95 30.61 7.82
N GLU A 246 -27.24 30.41 7.56
CA GLU A 246 -28.20 31.51 7.43
C GLU A 246 -28.36 32.31 8.74
N TYR A 247 -28.42 31.63 9.89
CA TYR A 247 -28.52 32.28 11.20
C TYR A 247 -27.27 33.11 11.52
N TYR A 248 -26.09 32.55 11.28
CA TYR A 248 -24.82 33.27 11.45
C TYR A 248 -24.77 34.54 10.59
N LEU A 249 -25.11 34.43 9.30
CA LEU A 249 -25.12 35.56 8.38
C LEU A 249 -26.14 36.62 8.80
N ASP A 250 -27.33 36.22 9.24
CA ASP A 250 -28.37 37.15 9.73
C ASP A 250 -27.96 37.84 11.03
N PHE A 251 -27.32 37.12 11.96
CA PHE A 251 -26.86 37.62 13.26
C PHE A 251 -25.87 38.77 13.09
N TYR A 252 -24.85 38.60 12.23
CA TYR A 252 -23.85 39.63 11.95
C TYR A 252 -24.24 40.60 10.81
N GLY A 253 -25.46 40.49 10.28
CA GLY A 253 -25.95 41.35 9.21
C GLY A 253 -25.16 41.23 7.90
N GLY A 254 -24.59 40.06 7.62
CA GLY A 254 -23.93 39.69 6.36
C GLY A 254 -22.50 40.20 6.16
N SER A 255 -21.83 40.68 7.22
CA SER A 255 -20.45 41.22 7.17
C SER A 255 -19.36 40.18 7.52
N VAL A 256 -19.69 38.89 7.45
CA VAL A 256 -18.88 37.72 7.88
C VAL A 256 -18.98 36.57 6.88
N THR A 257 -17.95 35.73 6.76
CA THR A 257 -17.91 34.60 5.82
C THR A 257 -18.37 33.37 6.55
N GLN A 258 -19.22 32.58 5.92
CA GLN A 258 -19.41 31.20 6.33
C GLN A 258 -19.98 30.42 5.16
N SER A 259 -19.61 29.15 5.04
CA SER A 259 -20.16 28.24 4.05
C SER A 259 -20.39 26.86 4.65
N ALA A 260 -21.38 26.15 4.10
CA ALA A 260 -21.58 24.73 4.26
C ALA A 260 -21.22 24.06 2.93
N GLN A 261 -20.29 23.11 2.97
CA GLN A 261 -19.66 22.49 1.82
C GLN A 261 -20.07 21.00 1.76
N ASP A 262 -20.56 20.54 0.61
CA ASP A 262 -20.96 19.13 0.39
C ASP A 262 -19.74 18.27 0.06
N VAL A 263 -19.05 17.83 1.10
CA VAL A 263 -17.83 17.01 1.00
C VAL A 263 -18.12 15.64 0.35
N SER A 264 -19.36 15.15 0.43
CA SER A 264 -19.73 13.86 -0.17
C SER A 264 -19.58 13.80 -1.70
N ILE A 265 -19.51 14.96 -2.37
CA ILE A 265 -19.31 15.06 -3.82
C ILE A 265 -17.91 15.54 -4.22
N ILE A 266 -17.02 15.83 -3.26
CA ILE A 266 -15.73 16.47 -3.54
C ILE A 266 -14.87 15.62 -4.49
N GLU A 267 -14.73 14.33 -4.21
CA GLU A 267 -13.92 13.40 -5.01
C GLU A 267 -14.59 13.03 -6.34
N SER A 268 -15.91 12.81 -6.32
CA SER A 268 -16.64 12.33 -7.51
C SER A 268 -17.00 13.42 -8.52
N GLN A 269 -17.00 14.69 -8.11
CA GLN A 269 -17.45 15.81 -8.96
C GLN A 269 -16.50 17.00 -8.94
N VAL A 270 -15.99 17.43 -7.78
CA VAL A 270 -15.16 18.65 -7.67
C VAL A 270 -13.73 18.40 -8.13
N VAL A 271 -13.07 17.34 -7.65
CA VAL A 271 -11.68 17.00 -8.01
C VAL A 271 -11.50 16.81 -9.52
N PRO A 272 -12.38 16.10 -10.25
CA PRO A 272 -12.22 15.96 -11.69
C PRO A 272 -12.14 17.29 -12.44
N VAL A 273 -13.04 18.25 -12.12
CA VAL A 273 -13.03 19.57 -12.78
C VAL A 273 -11.95 20.50 -12.23
N LEU A 274 -11.56 20.35 -10.96
CA LEU A 274 -10.42 21.04 -10.38
C LEU A 274 -9.12 20.62 -11.07
N ASN A 275 -8.90 19.32 -11.23
CA ASN A 275 -7.71 18.77 -11.89
C ASN A 275 -7.68 19.18 -13.36
N GLU A 276 -8.80 19.10 -14.08
CA GLU A 276 -8.88 19.59 -15.46
C GLU A 276 -8.56 21.10 -15.53
N PHE A 277 -9.07 21.90 -14.59
CA PHE A 277 -8.76 23.32 -14.54
C PHE A 277 -7.28 23.59 -14.25
N ALA A 278 -6.69 22.89 -13.26
CA ALA A 278 -5.28 22.98 -12.90
C ALA A 278 -4.36 22.55 -14.06
N ASP A 279 -4.74 21.52 -14.79
CA ASP A 279 -4.05 21.01 -15.98
C ASP A 279 -3.95 22.08 -17.08
N TYR A 280 -5.08 22.73 -17.40
CA TYR A 280 -5.08 23.83 -18.38
C TYR A 280 -4.32 25.06 -17.86
N LEU A 281 -4.38 25.34 -16.56
CA LEU A 281 -3.57 26.40 -15.97
C LEU A 281 -2.08 26.08 -16.13
N TRP A 282 -1.64 24.88 -15.80
CA TRP A 282 -0.27 24.41 -16.01
C TRP A 282 0.16 24.58 -17.47
N GLN A 283 -0.67 24.15 -18.42
CA GLN A 283 -0.39 24.23 -19.85
C GLN A 283 -0.12 25.67 -20.32
N TYR A 284 -0.95 26.62 -19.86
CA TYR A 284 -1.00 27.96 -20.41
C TYR A 284 -0.25 29.02 -19.59
N THR A 285 0.15 28.69 -18.37
CA THR A 285 0.83 29.61 -17.46
C THR A 285 2.08 30.23 -18.08
N TYR A 286 2.92 29.46 -18.77
CA TYR A 286 4.09 30.01 -19.45
C TYR A 286 3.75 31.08 -20.52
N TYR A 287 2.66 30.88 -21.25
CA TYR A 287 2.27 31.74 -22.38
C TYR A 287 1.44 32.95 -21.96
N TYR A 288 0.63 32.81 -20.91
CA TYR A 288 -0.35 33.78 -20.42
C TYR A 288 -0.12 34.13 -18.95
N TYR A 289 1.15 34.11 -18.52
CA TYR A 289 1.53 34.36 -17.13
C TYR A 289 0.96 35.67 -16.60
N ASP A 290 1.06 36.75 -17.39
CA ASP A 290 0.58 38.08 -16.98
C ASP A 290 -0.94 38.06 -16.74
N GLU A 291 -1.71 37.42 -17.61
CA GLU A 291 -3.17 37.30 -17.49
C GLU A 291 -3.59 36.41 -16.31
N ILE A 292 -2.94 35.25 -16.13
CA ILE A 292 -3.24 34.30 -15.03
C ILE A 292 -2.81 34.90 -13.68
N SER A 293 -1.65 35.54 -13.63
CA SER A 293 -1.16 36.26 -12.45
C SER A 293 -2.06 37.44 -12.10
N GLN A 294 -2.60 38.15 -13.11
CA GLN A 294 -3.59 39.20 -12.89
C GLN A 294 -4.90 38.62 -12.36
N ALA A 295 -5.41 37.51 -12.90
CA ALA A 295 -6.60 36.84 -12.37
C ALA A 295 -6.42 36.40 -10.91
N ARG A 296 -5.26 35.84 -10.56
CA ARG A 296 -4.89 35.55 -9.17
C ARG A 296 -4.86 36.82 -8.30
N SER A 297 -4.28 37.91 -8.81
CA SER A 297 -4.22 39.18 -8.08
C SER A 297 -5.60 39.78 -7.84
N ASP A 298 -6.52 39.61 -8.78
CA ASP A 298 -7.88 40.15 -8.73
C ASP A 298 -8.83 39.28 -7.88
N ALA A 299 -8.56 37.98 -7.77
CA ALA A 299 -9.30 37.07 -6.90
C ALA A 299 -9.20 37.48 -5.43
N ASN A 300 -10.34 37.42 -4.75
CA ASN A 300 -10.43 37.70 -3.33
C ASN A 300 -9.50 36.80 -2.51
N GLN A 301 -9.11 37.31 -1.34
CA GLN A 301 -8.13 36.64 -0.48
C GLN A 301 -8.47 36.87 0.98
N TRP A 302 -8.28 35.82 1.77
CA TRP A 302 -8.32 35.87 3.22
C TRP A 302 -7.10 35.15 3.75
N ASN A 303 -6.47 35.69 4.78
CA ASN A 303 -5.26 35.13 5.38
C ASN A 303 -4.20 34.74 4.32
N PRO A 304 -3.61 35.73 3.61
CA PRO A 304 -2.75 35.47 2.45
C PRO A 304 -1.63 34.48 2.78
N PRO A 305 -1.36 33.48 1.91
CA PRO A 305 -1.60 33.55 0.47
C PRO A 305 -2.90 32.91 -0.04
N ASN A 306 -3.85 32.54 0.82
CA ASN A 306 -5.06 31.82 0.38
C ASN A 306 -5.96 32.72 -0.49
N LYS A 307 -6.41 32.17 -1.62
CA LYS A 307 -7.21 32.83 -2.65
C LYS A 307 -8.57 32.16 -2.79
N ASP A 308 -9.62 32.93 -2.98
CA ASP A 308 -10.93 32.41 -3.36
C ASP A 308 -10.81 31.69 -4.71
N ILE A 309 -10.99 30.37 -4.70
CA ILE A 309 -10.72 29.54 -5.88
C ILE A 309 -11.79 29.72 -6.96
N TYR A 310 -13.05 29.94 -6.54
CA TYR A 310 -14.13 30.22 -7.48
C TYR A 310 -13.97 31.59 -8.12
N ASP A 311 -13.62 32.62 -7.34
CA ASP A 311 -13.41 33.96 -7.87
C ASP A 311 -12.21 34.00 -8.84
N PHE A 312 -11.14 33.26 -8.53
CA PHE A 312 -10.03 33.05 -9.44
C PHE A 312 -10.47 32.40 -10.76
N ALA A 313 -11.20 31.28 -10.70
CA ALA A 313 -11.74 30.62 -11.88
C ALA A 313 -12.66 31.55 -12.68
N ARG A 314 -13.51 32.34 -12.01
CA ARG A 314 -14.38 33.34 -12.64
C ARG A 314 -13.58 34.40 -13.40
N TYR A 315 -12.47 34.91 -12.84
CA TYR A 315 -11.61 35.86 -13.56
C TYR A 315 -10.91 35.24 -14.77
N ILE A 316 -10.57 33.95 -14.71
CA ILE A 316 -10.06 33.21 -15.87
C ILE A 316 -11.15 33.08 -16.94
N SER A 317 -12.36 32.64 -16.56
CA SER A 317 -13.52 32.50 -17.46
C SER A 317 -13.90 33.82 -18.14
N ASP A 318 -13.96 34.92 -17.39
CA ASP A 318 -14.34 36.24 -17.91
C ASP A 318 -13.28 36.85 -18.86
N ASN A 319 -12.05 36.30 -18.88
CA ASN A 319 -10.94 36.87 -19.64
C ASN A 319 -10.85 36.32 -21.07
N SER A 320 -11.55 36.98 -21.99
CA SER A 320 -11.56 36.63 -23.42
C SER A 320 -10.21 36.67 -24.17
N SER A 321 -9.10 37.10 -23.55
CA SER A 321 -7.75 36.97 -24.15
C SER A 321 -7.11 35.61 -23.89
N LEU A 322 -7.62 34.83 -22.95
CA LEU A 322 -7.13 33.50 -22.64
C LEU A 322 -7.63 32.45 -23.67
N PRO A 323 -6.96 31.28 -23.74
CA PRO A 323 -7.41 30.15 -24.54
C PRO A 323 -8.83 29.68 -24.21
N ALA A 324 -9.57 29.23 -25.23
CA ALA A 324 -11.00 28.92 -25.10
C ALA A 324 -11.27 27.66 -24.27
N ASP A 325 -10.33 26.73 -24.24
CA ASP A 325 -10.32 25.52 -23.41
C ASP A 325 -10.05 25.85 -21.94
N LEU A 326 -9.07 26.71 -21.64
CA LEU A 326 -8.86 27.23 -20.28
C LEU A 326 -10.08 28.00 -19.75
N ILE A 327 -10.74 28.79 -20.60
CA ILE A 327 -11.99 29.47 -20.24
C ILE A 327 -13.09 28.43 -19.96
N ALA A 328 -13.20 27.39 -20.79
CA ALA A 328 -14.23 26.36 -20.63
C ALA A 328 -14.02 25.52 -19.35
N SER A 329 -12.78 25.14 -19.03
CA SER A 329 -12.50 24.38 -17.80
C SER A 329 -12.78 25.21 -16.55
N ALA A 330 -12.50 26.52 -16.58
CA ALA A 330 -12.89 27.44 -15.52
C ALA A 330 -14.43 27.55 -15.38
N ASP A 331 -15.17 27.61 -16.48
CA ASP A 331 -16.65 27.61 -16.48
C ASP A 331 -17.23 26.32 -15.90
N ASP A 332 -16.65 25.17 -16.26
CA ASP A 332 -17.06 23.86 -15.76
C ASP A 332 -16.76 23.71 -14.27
N PHE A 333 -15.58 24.17 -13.81
CA PHE A 333 -15.24 24.25 -12.39
C PHE A 333 -16.24 25.11 -11.62
N CYS A 334 -16.51 26.34 -12.07
CA CYS A 334 -17.50 27.23 -11.44
C CYS A 334 -18.90 26.58 -11.38
N SER A 335 -19.32 25.88 -12.44
CA SER A 335 -20.63 25.23 -12.51
C SER A 335 -20.79 24.10 -11.48
N VAL A 336 -19.74 23.30 -11.26
CA VAL A 336 -19.74 22.25 -10.23
C VAL A 336 -19.64 22.87 -8.83
N TRP A 337 -18.81 23.91 -8.67
CA TRP A 337 -18.63 24.60 -7.39
C TRP A 337 -19.93 25.15 -6.82
N GLU A 338 -20.81 25.70 -7.66
CA GLU A 338 -22.16 26.15 -7.26
C GLU A 338 -23.04 25.04 -6.68
N THR A 339 -22.75 23.78 -6.98
CA THR A 339 -23.45 22.62 -6.40
C THR A 339 -22.79 22.09 -5.13
N TYR A 340 -21.47 22.29 -5.01
CA TYR A 340 -20.66 21.93 -3.85
C TYR A 340 -20.97 22.81 -2.64
N ILE A 341 -21.20 24.11 -2.85
CA ILE A 341 -21.62 25.02 -1.79
C ILE A 341 -23.11 24.83 -1.52
N ILE A 342 -23.45 24.23 -0.36
CA ILE A 342 -24.83 24.01 0.09
C ILE A 342 -25.50 25.34 0.44
N ALA A 343 -24.77 26.14 1.20
CA ALA A 343 -25.14 27.47 1.65
C ALA A 343 -23.84 28.24 1.86
N GLY A 344 -23.83 29.54 1.61
CA GLY A 344 -22.67 30.35 1.89
C GLY A 344 -22.94 31.83 1.70
N GLY A 345 -22.07 32.66 2.27
CA GLY A 345 -22.08 34.09 1.97
C GLY A 345 -21.02 34.90 2.70
N LEU A 346 -20.63 36.01 2.08
CA LEU A 346 -20.25 37.29 2.70
C LEU A 346 -20.49 38.40 1.68
N HIS A 347 -21.21 39.45 2.08
CA HIS A 347 -21.33 40.71 1.33
C HIS A 347 -20.76 41.85 2.18
N TYR A 348 -19.45 42.13 2.07
CA TYR A 348 -18.90 43.38 2.60
C TYR A 348 -18.03 44.10 1.57
N HIS A 349 -18.66 45.12 1.00
CA HIS A 349 -18.20 46.08 -0.01
C HIS A 349 -17.69 45.50 -1.33
N PRO A 350 -18.47 45.67 -2.42
CA PRO A 350 -17.95 45.49 -3.77
C PRO A 350 -16.59 46.18 -3.91
N PRO A 351 -15.56 45.45 -4.36
CA PRO A 351 -15.67 44.18 -5.09
C PRO A 351 -15.51 42.87 -4.26
N ASP A 352 -15.37 42.91 -2.94
CA ASP A 352 -14.93 41.75 -2.16
C ASP A 352 -16.12 40.82 -1.80
N GLU A 353 -16.30 39.72 -2.56
CA GLU A 353 -17.33 38.68 -2.41
C GLU A 353 -16.66 37.31 -2.16
N GLY A 354 -17.10 36.57 -1.14
CA GLY A 354 -16.64 35.20 -0.86
C GLY A 354 -17.56 34.15 -1.47
N TYR A 355 -16.95 33.13 -2.05
CA TYR A 355 -17.64 32.02 -2.74
C TYR A 355 -17.48 30.69 -2.00
N GLY A 356 -17.08 30.76 -0.73
CA GLY A 356 -17.30 29.70 0.25
C GLY A 356 -16.08 28.87 0.58
N ALA A 357 -15.02 28.86 -0.24
CA ALA A 357 -13.73 28.34 0.18
C ALA A 357 -12.57 28.99 -0.57
N THR A 358 -11.46 29.11 0.15
CA THR A 358 -10.16 29.49 -0.40
C THR A 358 -9.32 28.27 -0.74
N VAL A 359 -8.27 28.47 -1.53
CA VAL A 359 -7.19 27.52 -1.79
C VAL A 359 -5.86 28.21 -1.56
N TRP A 360 -4.86 27.48 -1.10
CA TRP A 360 -3.50 27.97 -0.98
C TRP A 360 -2.92 28.27 -2.35
N PHE A 361 -2.65 29.55 -2.61
CA PHE A 361 -2.14 30.01 -3.90
C PHE A 361 -1.12 31.15 -3.74
N PRO A 362 0.10 30.85 -3.26
CA PRO A 362 1.17 31.82 -3.07
C PRO A 362 1.74 32.36 -4.39
N GLU A 363 2.52 33.46 -4.29
CA GLU A 363 3.30 33.99 -5.42
C GLU A 363 4.59 33.19 -5.67
N SER A 364 5.05 32.46 -4.65
CA SER A 364 6.26 31.65 -4.65
C SER A 364 6.12 30.58 -3.57
N ILE A 365 6.51 29.35 -3.90
CA ILE A 365 6.51 28.18 -3.01
C ILE A 365 7.93 27.91 -2.45
N SER A 366 9.00 28.30 -3.17
CA SER A 366 10.41 27.90 -2.96
C SER A 366 11.19 28.47 -1.76
N THR A 367 10.53 28.89 -0.67
CA THR A 367 11.24 29.17 0.61
C THR A 367 10.44 28.84 1.88
N ASP A 368 9.32 28.12 1.77
CA ASP A 368 8.28 28.17 2.79
C ASP A 368 8.12 26.85 3.56
N GLU A 369 8.05 26.93 4.90
CA GLU A 369 7.59 25.82 5.75
C GLU A 369 6.18 25.35 5.31
N ASN A 370 5.43 26.17 4.57
CA ASN A 370 4.12 25.81 4.02
C ASN A 370 4.14 24.85 2.84
N GLU A 371 5.17 24.85 1.98
CA GLU A 371 5.25 23.89 0.87
C GLU A 371 5.37 22.47 1.44
N ASP A 372 6.25 22.31 2.43
CA ASP A 372 6.35 21.08 3.21
C ASP A 372 4.97 20.70 3.76
N ARG A 373 4.29 21.57 4.50
CA ARG A 373 2.97 21.23 5.06
C ARG A 373 1.94 20.83 4.00
N TYR A 374 1.87 21.56 2.90
CA TYR A 374 0.95 21.28 1.80
C TYR A 374 1.22 19.89 1.19
N MET A 375 2.48 19.56 0.97
CA MET A 375 2.89 18.31 0.32
C MET A 375 2.94 17.12 1.26
N ASN A 376 2.99 17.35 2.58
CA ASN A 376 3.33 16.30 3.54
C ASN A 376 2.21 15.96 4.50
N GLU A 377 1.47 16.99 4.92
CA GLU A 377 0.49 16.86 5.99
C GLU A 377 -0.94 16.85 5.45
N LEU A 378 -1.15 17.30 4.21
CA LEU A 378 -2.46 17.40 3.60
C LEU A 378 -2.58 16.44 2.44
N ILE A 379 -3.65 15.66 2.39
CA ILE A 379 -3.89 14.77 1.25
C ILE A 379 -4.29 15.53 -0.03
N PHE A 380 -4.47 16.85 0.03
CA PHE A 380 -4.85 17.66 -1.13
C PHE A 380 -3.77 17.73 -2.23
N HIS A 381 -2.53 17.34 -1.93
CA HIS A 381 -1.47 17.11 -2.93
C HIS A 381 -1.76 15.92 -3.87
N GLU A 382 -2.84 15.15 -3.64
CA GLU A 382 -3.32 14.12 -4.58
C GLU A 382 -4.09 14.72 -5.78
N THR A 383 -4.43 16.01 -5.70
CA THR A 383 -5.00 16.76 -6.84
C THR A 383 -3.90 17.20 -7.79
N HIS A 384 -4.24 17.83 -8.91
CA HIS A 384 -3.23 18.37 -9.85
C HIS A 384 -2.86 19.84 -9.54
N TRP A 385 -3.28 20.36 -8.38
CA TRP A 385 -3.12 21.78 -8.06
C TRP A 385 -1.66 22.15 -7.82
N ASP A 386 -0.88 21.28 -7.19
CA ASP A 386 0.54 21.50 -6.91
C ASP A 386 1.41 21.54 -8.16
N GLU A 387 1.15 20.70 -9.18
CA GLU A 387 1.86 20.83 -10.45
C GLU A 387 1.66 22.20 -11.06
N PHE A 388 0.42 22.72 -11.02
CA PHE A 388 0.13 24.08 -11.43
C PHE A 388 0.91 25.11 -10.59
N LEU A 389 0.95 24.96 -9.26
CA LEU A 389 1.71 25.87 -8.40
C LEU A 389 3.20 25.91 -8.76
N TYR A 390 3.83 24.77 -9.06
CA TYR A 390 5.21 24.72 -9.54
C TYR A 390 5.40 25.46 -10.87
N MET A 391 4.49 25.25 -11.82
CA MET A 391 4.52 25.97 -13.10
C MET A 391 4.27 27.47 -12.94
N PHE A 392 3.46 27.87 -11.96
CA PHE A 392 3.20 29.27 -11.65
C PHE A 392 4.39 29.97 -10.99
N GLU A 393 5.16 29.27 -10.15
CA GLU A 393 6.37 29.83 -9.56
C GLU A 393 7.50 30.03 -10.57
N ASP A 394 7.82 29.00 -11.35
CA ASP A 394 8.90 29.06 -12.36
C ASP A 394 8.37 28.66 -13.74
N PRO A 395 7.65 29.57 -14.43
CA PRO A 395 7.06 29.26 -15.73
C PRO A 395 8.13 28.89 -16.76
N TYR A 396 8.08 27.65 -17.24
CA TYR A 396 8.93 27.15 -18.32
C TYR A 396 8.08 26.75 -19.53
N PRO A 397 8.62 26.83 -20.76
CA PRO A 397 7.90 26.36 -21.93
C PRO A 397 7.67 24.85 -21.78
N PRO A 398 6.43 24.39 -21.63
CA PRO A 398 6.17 22.97 -21.45
C PRO A 398 6.44 22.24 -22.77
N ASP A 399 6.86 20.98 -22.68
CA ASP A 399 7.14 20.18 -23.87
C ASP A 399 5.85 20.01 -24.71
N PRO A 400 5.90 20.16 -26.05
CA PRO A 400 4.72 19.97 -26.89
C PRO A 400 4.16 18.55 -26.77
N VAL A 401 5.01 17.54 -26.68
CA VAL A 401 4.60 16.16 -26.40
C VAL A 401 5.49 15.64 -25.29
N TYR A 402 4.89 15.03 -24.28
CA TYR A 402 5.61 14.44 -23.16
C TYR A 402 4.87 13.21 -22.68
N LEU A 403 5.30 12.03 -23.16
CA LEU A 403 4.60 10.78 -22.90
C LEU A 403 5.21 10.08 -21.69
N ARG A 404 4.38 9.53 -20.81
CA ARG A 404 4.81 8.76 -19.65
C ARG A 404 4.00 7.50 -19.46
N PHE A 405 4.69 6.44 -19.01
CA PHE A 405 4.04 5.24 -18.51
C PHE A 405 3.18 5.56 -17.28
N VAL A 406 1.96 5.02 -17.25
CA VAL A 406 1.04 5.15 -16.11
C VAL A 406 0.89 3.81 -15.41
N SER A 407 0.42 2.80 -16.14
CA SER A 407 0.15 1.47 -15.60
C SER A 407 0.10 0.42 -16.71
N TYR A 408 -0.06 -0.85 -16.32
CA TYR A 408 -0.39 -1.93 -17.24
C TYR A 408 -1.45 -2.87 -16.64
N THR A 409 -2.24 -3.50 -17.50
CA THR A 409 -3.14 -4.59 -17.14
C THR A 409 -2.83 -5.84 -17.96
N VAL A 410 -3.29 -6.99 -17.48
CA VAL A 410 -3.06 -8.30 -18.10
C VAL A 410 -4.40 -8.94 -18.43
N ASP A 411 -4.51 -9.48 -19.65
CA ASP A 411 -5.58 -10.39 -20.06
C ASP A 411 -4.97 -11.70 -20.57
N ASP A 412 -5.23 -12.80 -19.87
CA ASP A 412 -4.79 -14.16 -20.23
C ASP A 412 -5.94 -15.04 -20.75
N SER A 413 -7.12 -14.47 -21.02
CA SER A 413 -8.31 -15.22 -21.43
C SER A 413 -8.15 -15.89 -22.80
N GLU A 414 -7.34 -15.30 -23.69
CA GLU A 414 -6.95 -15.85 -24.99
C GLU A 414 -5.47 -16.24 -25.01
N GLY A 415 -5.15 -17.49 -24.64
CA GLY A 415 -3.77 -18.00 -24.68
C GLY A 415 -3.20 -18.42 -23.34
N GLY A 416 -3.88 -18.06 -22.25
CA GLY A 416 -3.65 -18.54 -20.88
C GLY A 416 -4.86 -19.28 -20.31
N ASN A 417 -5.06 -19.14 -18.99
CA ASN A 417 -6.06 -19.90 -18.24
C ASN A 417 -7.28 -19.06 -17.77
N GLY A 418 -7.25 -17.75 -18.04
CA GLY A 418 -8.31 -16.79 -17.76
C GLY A 418 -8.41 -16.40 -16.29
N ASN A 419 -7.32 -16.46 -15.54
CA ASN A 419 -7.29 -16.09 -14.12
C ASN A 419 -6.77 -14.67 -13.87
N GLY A 420 -6.32 -13.95 -14.89
CA GLY A 420 -5.77 -12.59 -14.77
C GLY A 420 -4.32 -12.53 -14.27
N VAL A 421 -3.63 -13.66 -14.17
CA VAL A 421 -2.24 -13.73 -13.70
C VAL A 421 -1.35 -14.30 -14.80
N PRO A 422 -0.28 -13.60 -15.21
CA PRO A 422 0.64 -14.14 -16.21
C PRO A 422 1.39 -15.37 -15.67
N GLU A 423 1.27 -16.53 -16.31
CA GLU A 423 1.91 -17.77 -15.86
C GLU A 423 2.72 -18.49 -16.96
N GLN A 424 3.46 -19.53 -16.56
CA GLN A 424 4.26 -20.35 -17.47
C GLN A 424 3.41 -20.95 -18.60
N ASP A 425 3.99 -20.99 -19.81
CA ASP A 425 3.41 -21.56 -21.03
C ASP A 425 2.20 -20.80 -21.58
N GLU A 426 1.88 -19.63 -21.04
CA GLU A 426 0.80 -18.77 -21.49
C GLU A 426 1.28 -17.74 -22.52
N SER A 427 0.38 -17.41 -23.45
CA SER A 427 0.45 -16.14 -24.19
C SER A 427 -0.56 -15.20 -23.55
N VAL A 428 -0.10 -14.02 -23.13
CA VAL A 428 -0.93 -13.01 -22.44
C VAL A 428 -0.87 -11.67 -23.17
N ASP A 429 -1.99 -10.98 -23.16
CA ASP A 429 -2.10 -9.61 -23.65
C ASP A 429 -1.80 -8.64 -22.50
N ILE A 430 -0.80 -7.78 -22.69
CA ILE A 430 -0.44 -6.69 -21.79
C ILE A 430 -0.99 -5.41 -22.39
N THR A 431 -1.93 -4.76 -21.70
CA THR A 431 -2.43 -3.44 -22.09
C THR A 431 -1.71 -2.39 -21.28
N VAL A 432 -0.84 -1.61 -21.92
CA VAL A 432 -0.08 -0.51 -21.31
C VAL A 432 -0.86 0.78 -21.45
N LYS A 433 -0.94 1.57 -20.39
CA LYS A 433 -1.55 2.91 -20.38
C LYS A 433 -0.46 3.98 -20.38
N ILE A 434 -0.53 4.89 -21.35
CA ILE A 434 0.36 6.04 -21.50
C ILE A 434 -0.45 7.32 -21.36
N ARG A 435 0.09 8.31 -20.64
CA ARG A 435 -0.46 9.67 -20.58
C ARG A 435 0.43 10.64 -21.36
N ASN A 436 -0.19 11.62 -22.01
CA ASN A 436 0.52 12.75 -22.58
C ASN A 436 0.45 13.97 -21.65
N TYR A 437 1.53 14.22 -20.92
CA TYR A 437 1.74 15.44 -20.11
C TYR A 437 2.20 16.64 -20.95
N GLY A 438 2.38 16.47 -22.27
CA GLY A 438 2.76 17.55 -23.19
C GLY A 438 1.57 18.37 -23.64
N THR A 439 1.82 19.59 -24.10
CA THR A 439 0.78 20.60 -24.37
C THR A 439 0.04 20.48 -25.70
N ASP A 440 0.59 19.73 -26.65
CA ASP A 440 -0.02 19.41 -27.93
C ASP A 440 -0.51 17.95 -27.92
N THR A 441 -1.43 17.63 -28.83
CA THR A 441 -1.80 16.23 -29.09
C THR A 441 -0.60 15.46 -29.62
N ALA A 442 -0.26 14.35 -28.97
CA ALA A 442 0.69 13.38 -29.51
C ALA A 442 0.00 12.61 -30.63
N HIS A 443 0.30 12.92 -31.89
CA HIS A 443 -0.38 12.29 -33.02
C HIS A 443 0.19 10.91 -33.37
N ASN A 444 -0.72 9.97 -33.59
CA ASN A 444 -0.46 8.61 -34.04
C ASN A 444 0.69 7.95 -33.27
N VAL A 445 0.57 7.94 -31.95
CA VAL A 445 1.50 7.31 -31.02
C VAL A 445 1.53 5.80 -31.28
N VAL A 446 2.75 5.29 -31.45
CA VAL A 446 3.04 3.86 -31.63
C VAL A 446 4.12 3.47 -30.63
N GLY A 447 3.87 2.41 -29.87
CA GLY A 447 4.86 1.84 -28.96
C GLY A 447 5.48 0.57 -29.53
N GLU A 448 6.77 0.40 -29.32
CA GLU A 448 7.51 -0.85 -29.55
C GLU A 448 7.98 -1.42 -28.21
N LEU A 449 7.45 -2.57 -27.81
CA LEU A 449 7.77 -3.24 -26.55
C LEU A 449 9.00 -4.14 -26.72
N SER A 450 9.90 -4.08 -25.75
CA SER A 450 11.09 -4.92 -25.69
C SER A 450 11.44 -5.30 -24.24
N THR A 451 12.19 -6.39 -24.10
CA THR A 451 12.75 -6.83 -22.81
C THR A 451 13.99 -7.67 -23.05
N ASP A 452 14.95 -7.58 -22.13
CA ASP A 452 16.12 -8.45 -22.09
C ASP A 452 15.88 -9.72 -21.23
N ASN A 453 14.67 -9.88 -20.66
CA ASN A 453 14.35 -11.04 -19.83
C ASN A 453 14.25 -12.32 -20.70
N PRO A 454 15.03 -13.38 -20.42
CA PRO A 454 15.10 -14.56 -21.27
C PRO A 454 13.85 -15.47 -21.22
N TYR A 455 12.90 -15.20 -20.31
CA TYR A 455 11.68 -15.96 -20.14
C TYR A 455 10.46 -15.34 -20.84
N ILE A 456 10.62 -14.16 -21.43
CA ILE A 456 9.56 -13.45 -22.15
C ILE A 456 9.92 -13.42 -23.64
N GLU A 457 9.08 -14.02 -24.47
CA GLU A 457 9.09 -13.82 -25.91
C GLU A 457 8.01 -12.80 -26.29
N VAL A 458 8.40 -11.67 -26.90
CA VAL A 458 7.43 -10.69 -27.39
C VAL A 458 6.85 -11.15 -28.73
N GLU A 459 5.62 -11.66 -28.72
CA GLU A 459 4.93 -12.18 -29.92
C GLU A 459 4.36 -11.05 -30.78
N VAL A 460 3.75 -10.05 -30.13
CA VAL A 460 3.23 -8.82 -30.75
C VAL A 460 3.85 -7.63 -30.03
N GLY A 461 4.99 -7.16 -30.55
CA GLY A 461 5.79 -6.09 -29.92
C GLY A 461 5.48 -4.68 -30.39
N THR A 462 4.41 -4.46 -31.16
CA THR A 462 4.04 -3.12 -31.63
C THR A 462 2.56 -2.88 -31.41
N ALA A 463 2.24 -1.79 -30.70
CA ALA A 463 0.87 -1.36 -30.45
C ALA A 463 0.67 0.10 -30.88
N GLY A 464 -0.49 0.40 -31.44
CA GLY A 464 -0.91 1.76 -31.72
C GLY A 464 -1.75 2.30 -30.58
N PHE A 465 -1.36 3.44 -30.03
CA PHE A 465 -2.11 4.20 -29.02
C PHE A 465 -3.01 5.25 -29.67
N GLY A 466 -2.78 5.57 -30.94
CA GLY A 466 -3.58 6.57 -31.67
C GLY A 466 -3.15 7.99 -31.34
N ASP A 467 -4.04 8.95 -31.54
CA ASP A 467 -3.78 10.31 -31.08
C ASP A 467 -4.03 10.36 -29.57
N ILE A 468 -3.05 10.85 -28.80
CA ILE A 468 -3.19 11.08 -27.35
C ILE A 468 -3.25 12.59 -27.16
N PRO A 469 -4.46 13.18 -27.01
CA PRO A 469 -4.58 14.58 -26.65
C PRO A 469 -3.82 14.90 -25.36
N HIS A 470 -3.63 16.19 -25.10
CA HIS A 470 -3.10 16.67 -23.84
C HIS A 470 -3.88 16.08 -22.65
N PHE A 471 -3.16 15.62 -21.62
CA PHE A 471 -3.62 14.96 -20.38
C PHE A 471 -4.47 13.70 -20.50
N GLU A 472 -4.91 13.39 -21.71
CA GLU A 472 -5.59 12.14 -22.00
C GLU A 472 -4.63 10.96 -21.88
N THR A 473 -5.23 9.81 -21.59
CA THR A 473 -4.54 8.54 -21.63
C THR A 473 -4.94 7.77 -22.87
N ALA A 474 -4.03 6.95 -23.37
CA ALA A 474 -4.36 5.95 -24.36
C ALA A 474 -3.73 4.62 -23.98
N GLU A 475 -4.33 3.56 -24.49
CA GLU A 475 -3.95 2.20 -24.20
C GLU A 475 -3.42 1.52 -25.47
N GLY A 476 -2.37 0.73 -25.30
CA GLY A 476 -1.77 -0.08 -26.35
C GLY A 476 -1.57 -1.48 -25.85
N THR A 477 -2.13 -2.46 -26.57
CA THR A 477 -2.03 -3.87 -26.22
C THR A 477 -0.92 -4.57 -26.99
N PHE A 478 -0.06 -5.25 -26.24
CA PHE A 478 1.03 -6.09 -26.73
C PHE A 478 0.75 -7.54 -26.33
N THR A 479 1.28 -8.50 -27.08
CA THR A 479 1.16 -9.92 -26.72
C THR A 479 2.54 -10.46 -26.42
N ILE A 480 2.70 -11.11 -25.27
CA ILE A 480 3.92 -11.81 -24.90
C ILE A 480 3.63 -13.28 -24.64
N ARG A 481 4.64 -14.13 -24.83
CA ARG A 481 4.64 -15.53 -24.45
C ARG A 481 5.63 -15.75 -23.31
N ILE A 482 5.16 -16.46 -22.29
CA ILE A 482 5.94 -16.79 -21.10
C ILE A 482 6.49 -18.21 -21.28
N GLU A 483 7.82 -18.32 -21.32
CA GLU A 483 8.53 -19.58 -21.56
C GLU A 483 8.79 -20.38 -20.26
N ASP A 484 9.44 -21.55 -20.38
CA ASP A 484 9.70 -22.48 -19.27
C ASP A 484 10.51 -21.82 -18.14
N ILE A 485 9.81 -21.50 -17.05
CA ILE A 485 10.33 -20.83 -15.86
C ILE A 485 10.57 -21.85 -14.75
N SER A 486 11.75 -21.81 -14.14
CA SER A 486 12.13 -22.70 -13.04
C SER A 486 11.80 -22.18 -11.64
N SER A 487 11.31 -20.95 -11.51
CA SER A 487 11.07 -20.26 -10.22
C SER A 487 10.10 -19.07 -10.39
N PHE A 488 9.11 -18.95 -9.51
CA PHE A 488 8.18 -17.82 -9.43
C PHE A 488 8.28 -17.13 -8.07
N PRO A 489 7.93 -15.83 -7.97
CA PRO A 489 7.57 -14.91 -9.07
C PRO A 489 8.79 -14.47 -9.91
N ILE A 490 8.53 -13.88 -11.08
CA ILE A 490 9.56 -13.16 -11.87
C ILE A 490 9.17 -11.69 -12.01
N PHE A 491 10.11 -10.80 -11.71
CA PHE A 491 10.04 -9.37 -12.01
C PHE A 491 10.91 -9.09 -13.24
N ALA A 492 10.30 -8.65 -14.32
CA ALA A 492 10.95 -8.41 -15.60
C ALA A 492 10.95 -6.92 -15.95
N ASN A 493 12.13 -6.37 -16.24
CA ASN A 493 12.22 -5.02 -16.78
C ASN A 493 11.69 -5.04 -18.22
N MET A 494 10.65 -4.25 -18.46
CA MET A 494 10.07 -4.00 -19.78
C MET A 494 10.43 -2.59 -20.22
N ASN A 495 10.72 -2.42 -21.51
CA ASN A 495 10.96 -1.13 -22.12
C ASN A 495 9.98 -0.92 -23.27
N ILE A 496 9.35 0.26 -23.33
CA ILE A 496 8.50 0.68 -24.43
C ILE A 496 9.09 1.91 -25.10
N HIS A 497 9.47 1.76 -26.36
CA HIS A 497 9.90 2.87 -27.20
C HIS A 497 8.67 3.49 -27.87
N LEU A 498 8.31 4.70 -27.45
CA LEU A 498 7.16 5.44 -27.97
C LEU A 498 7.61 6.39 -29.07
N THR A 499 6.92 6.37 -30.21
CA THR A 499 7.14 7.29 -31.32
C THR A 499 5.83 7.93 -31.77
N THR A 500 5.92 9.16 -32.25
CA THR A 500 4.78 9.92 -32.79
C THR A 500 4.99 10.25 -34.26
N SER A 501 3.91 10.58 -34.99
CA SER A 501 4.06 11.04 -36.38
C SER A 501 4.77 12.40 -36.50
N ASP A 502 4.82 13.17 -35.42
CA ASP A 502 5.43 14.50 -35.36
C ASP A 502 6.87 14.48 -34.81
N THR A 503 7.53 13.32 -34.89
CA THR A 503 8.97 13.12 -34.59
C THR A 503 9.36 13.14 -33.10
N TYR A 504 8.41 13.24 -32.17
CA TYR A 504 8.68 12.96 -30.76
C TYR A 504 8.91 11.47 -30.54
N GLU A 505 9.93 11.14 -29.75
CA GLU A 505 10.27 9.79 -29.30
C GLU A 505 10.71 9.81 -27.82
N THR A 506 10.33 8.80 -27.05
CA THR A 506 10.78 8.58 -25.66
C THR A 506 10.82 7.08 -25.36
N ASP A 507 11.63 6.69 -24.38
CA ASP A 507 11.68 5.34 -23.85
C ASP A 507 11.12 5.36 -22.43
N GLU A 508 10.16 4.49 -22.15
CA GLU A 508 9.63 4.29 -20.80
C GLU A 508 9.96 2.88 -20.31
N GLU A 509 10.25 2.74 -19.02
CA GLU A 509 10.58 1.47 -18.38
C GLU A 509 9.57 1.14 -17.28
N PHE A 510 9.18 -0.13 -17.16
CA PHE A 510 8.32 -0.60 -16.09
C PHE A 510 8.64 -2.06 -15.71
N ILE A 511 8.26 -2.45 -14.48
CA ILE A 511 8.44 -3.81 -13.98
C ILE A 511 7.17 -4.63 -14.26
N PHE A 512 7.33 -5.72 -15.00
CA PHE A 512 6.26 -6.68 -15.27
C PHE A 512 6.40 -7.92 -14.40
N THR A 513 5.32 -8.31 -13.73
CA THR A 513 5.32 -9.42 -12.77
C THR A 513 4.68 -10.66 -13.37
N ILE A 514 5.36 -11.81 -13.24
CA ILE A 514 4.90 -13.12 -13.69
C ILE A 514 4.75 -14.05 -12.49
N GLY A 515 3.59 -14.68 -12.39
CA GLY A 515 3.26 -15.66 -11.36
C GLY A 515 2.91 -15.05 -10.01
N TYR A 516 2.59 -15.94 -9.08
CA TYR A 516 2.19 -15.60 -7.73
C TYR A 516 3.38 -15.45 -6.79
N GLY A 517 3.21 -14.58 -5.79
CA GLY A 517 4.11 -14.47 -4.64
C GLY A 517 5.08 -13.32 -4.72
N PHE A 518 5.80 -13.15 -3.61
CA PHE A 518 6.83 -12.15 -3.41
C PHE A 518 7.59 -12.54 -2.15
N ALA A 519 8.91 -12.43 -2.17
CA ALA A 519 9.75 -12.57 -0.98
C ALA A 519 11.00 -11.71 -1.16
N ASP A 520 11.29 -10.89 -0.16
CA ASP A 520 12.45 -10.01 -0.12
C ASP A 520 12.97 -9.93 1.31
N ASP A 521 14.15 -10.52 1.53
CA ASP A 521 14.90 -10.45 2.79
C ASP A 521 15.73 -9.17 2.88
N VAL A 522 15.62 -8.26 1.90
CA VAL A 522 16.28 -6.95 1.83
C VAL A 522 17.82 -7.02 1.70
N GLU A 523 18.40 -8.22 1.74
CA GLU A 523 19.85 -8.45 1.63
C GLU A 523 20.40 -8.13 0.24
N GLY A 524 19.51 -8.09 -0.76
CA GLY A 524 19.82 -7.67 -2.13
C GLY A 524 19.98 -6.15 -2.32
N GLY A 525 19.70 -5.35 -1.29
CA GLY A 525 19.59 -3.89 -1.39
C GLY A 525 18.16 -3.47 -1.76
N GLU A 526 18.03 -2.40 -2.56
CA GLU A 526 16.71 -1.80 -2.86
C GLU A 526 15.79 -2.68 -3.71
N GLY A 527 16.34 -3.70 -4.40
CA GLY A 527 15.55 -4.66 -5.16
C GLY A 527 14.69 -4.01 -6.25
N TYR A 528 13.38 -4.26 -6.18
CA TYR A 528 12.36 -3.71 -7.09
C TYR A 528 11.48 -2.66 -6.42
N TRP A 529 11.83 -2.23 -5.22
CA TRP A 529 11.10 -1.20 -4.52
C TRP A 529 11.41 0.17 -5.10
N THR A 530 10.43 1.06 -5.04
CA THR A 530 10.63 2.48 -5.30
C THR A 530 10.27 3.26 -4.05
N HIS A 531 10.93 4.39 -3.83
CA HIS A 531 10.58 5.27 -2.73
C HIS A 531 10.60 6.72 -3.18
N ARG A 532 9.69 7.51 -2.60
CA ARG A 532 9.52 8.93 -2.87
C ARG A 532 8.80 9.62 -1.72
N GLY A 533 8.53 10.90 -1.90
CA GLY A 533 7.79 11.74 -0.97
C GLY A 533 8.69 12.75 -0.30
N ASN A 534 8.13 13.47 0.65
CA ASN A 534 8.85 14.53 1.30
C ASN A 534 9.75 14.05 2.42
N ASN A 535 10.92 14.70 2.48
CA ASN A 535 12.00 14.34 3.39
C ASN A 535 12.22 12.84 3.35
N ASP A 536 12.16 12.24 2.16
CA ASP A 536 12.23 10.80 1.99
C ASP A 536 13.53 10.25 2.59
N MET A 537 13.37 9.52 3.69
CA MET A 537 14.47 8.86 4.40
C MET A 537 14.37 7.34 4.29
N TRP A 538 13.60 6.80 3.35
CA TRP A 538 13.67 5.37 3.03
C TRP A 538 15.02 5.05 2.41
N HIS A 539 15.75 4.13 3.03
CA HIS A 539 17.02 3.62 2.53
C HIS A 539 17.33 2.25 3.14
N ILE A 540 18.26 1.54 2.51
CA ILE A 540 18.79 0.29 3.06
C ILE A 540 19.76 0.61 4.20
N ASP A 541 19.50 0.04 5.38
CA ASP A 541 20.31 0.24 6.59
C ASP A 541 20.86 -1.10 7.12
N THR A 542 22.00 -1.03 7.83
CA THR A 542 22.70 -2.20 8.38
C THR A 542 22.77 -2.21 9.91
N TYR A 543 22.14 -1.25 10.57
CA TYR A 543 22.21 -1.09 12.03
C TYR A 543 21.22 -1.99 12.76
N ARG A 544 20.01 -2.11 12.22
CA ARG A 544 19.04 -3.12 12.62
C ARG A 544 18.62 -3.90 11.38
N SER A 545 18.58 -5.20 11.52
CA SER A 545 17.97 -6.13 10.58
C SER A 545 17.48 -7.32 11.40
N HIS A 546 16.44 -7.97 10.91
CA HIS A 546 15.99 -9.28 11.36
C HIS A 546 16.73 -10.37 10.57
N SER A 547 16.83 -10.21 9.26
CA SER A 547 17.72 -10.96 8.36
C SER A 547 19.19 -10.51 8.56
N PRO A 548 20.22 -11.24 8.07
CA PRO A 548 21.58 -11.18 8.62
C PRO A 548 22.30 -9.81 8.64
N THR A 549 22.03 -8.91 7.70
CA THR A 549 22.80 -7.67 7.49
C THR A 549 22.03 -6.43 7.03
N HIS A 550 20.86 -6.53 6.40
CA HIS A 550 20.15 -5.36 5.85
C HIS A 550 18.68 -5.32 6.24
N SER A 551 18.11 -4.12 6.32
CA SER A 551 16.65 -3.92 6.30
C SER A 551 16.33 -2.57 5.67
N TRP A 552 15.07 -2.38 5.29
CA TRP A 552 14.57 -1.06 4.92
C TRP A 552 14.43 -0.22 6.17
N LYS A 553 14.89 1.03 6.11
CA LYS A 553 14.72 2.00 7.19
C LYS A 553 14.12 3.28 6.65
N CYS A 554 13.08 3.77 7.31
CA CYS A 554 12.65 5.16 7.25
C CYS A 554 13.22 5.91 8.47
N GLY A 555 14.25 6.73 8.26
CA GLY A 555 14.90 7.58 9.27
C GLY A 555 16.37 7.86 8.93
N GLY A 556 17.13 8.54 9.79
CA GLY A 556 18.56 8.80 9.51
C GLY A 556 19.45 7.54 9.62
N GLU A 557 20.60 7.50 8.95
CA GLU A 557 21.52 6.34 8.98
C GLU A 557 21.87 5.85 10.39
N GLY A 558 21.87 4.53 10.60
CA GLY A 558 22.23 3.92 11.86
C GLY A 558 21.16 4.11 12.95
N SER A 559 21.55 4.56 14.14
CA SER A 559 20.59 4.90 15.21
C SER A 559 20.10 6.35 15.15
N GLN A 560 20.34 7.05 14.03
CA GLN A 560 19.85 8.41 13.86
C GLN A 560 18.34 8.41 13.69
N HIS A 561 17.74 9.54 14.04
CA HIS A 561 16.30 9.68 14.05
C HIS A 561 15.78 10.04 12.67
N TYR A 562 14.49 9.83 12.44
CA TYR A 562 13.79 10.43 11.29
C TYR A 562 13.70 11.95 11.45
N GLY A 563 13.31 12.64 10.38
CA GLY A 563 13.03 14.08 10.35
C GLY A 563 11.60 14.41 10.76
N ASN A 564 11.35 15.66 11.11
CA ASN A 564 9.99 16.16 11.32
C ASN A 564 9.28 16.37 9.96
N MET A 565 7.95 16.41 9.96
CA MET A 565 7.11 16.70 8.79
C MET A 565 7.43 15.81 7.59
N MET A 566 7.75 14.54 7.85
CA MET A 566 7.99 13.57 6.79
C MET A 566 6.65 13.09 6.24
N SER A 567 6.65 12.79 4.94
CA SER A 567 5.55 12.10 4.27
C SER A 567 6.15 11.35 3.10
N CYS A 568 6.65 10.15 3.39
CA CYS A 568 7.43 9.38 2.44
C CYS A 568 7.01 7.94 2.38
N MET A 569 7.09 7.36 1.19
CA MET A 569 6.55 6.06 0.89
C MET A 569 7.58 5.16 0.25
N LEU A 570 7.50 3.88 0.59
CA LEU A 570 8.22 2.77 -0.03
C LEU A 570 7.19 1.84 -0.69
N GLU A 571 7.27 1.66 -2.00
CA GLU A 571 6.27 0.99 -2.82
C GLU A 571 6.84 -0.25 -3.52
N SER A 572 6.05 -1.33 -3.48
CA SER A 572 6.36 -2.59 -4.15
C SER A 572 6.12 -2.50 -5.66
N PRO A 573 6.67 -3.42 -6.47
CA PRO A 573 6.12 -3.68 -7.80
C PRO A 573 4.68 -4.22 -7.71
N VAL A 574 3.99 -4.37 -8.84
CA VAL A 574 2.71 -5.11 -8.91
C VAL A 574 2.94 -6.55 -8.48
N LEU A 575 2.07 -7.09 -7.64
CA LEU A 575 2.12 -8.44 -7.11
C LEU A 575 0.81 -9.19 -7.41
N TYR A 576 0.84 -10.52 -7.25
CA TYR A 576 -0.35 -11.38 -7.33
C TYR A 576 -0.39 -12.37 -6.16
N VAL A 577 -1.56 -12.52 -5.55
CA VAL A 577 -1.82 -13.49 -4.48
C VAL A 577 -2.85 -14.54 -4.89
N ASN A 578 -2.68 -15.76 -4.37
CA ASN A 578 -3.66 -16.85 -4.48
C ASN A 578 -4.10 -17.35 -3.09
N GLU A 579 -5.05 -18.28 -3.04
CA GLU A 579 -5.58 -18.84 -1.77
C GLU A 579 -4.50 -19.38 -0.81
N GLY A 580 -3.33 -19.78 -1.31
CA GLY A 580 -2.23 -20.33 -0.50
C GLY A 580 -1.24 -19.29 0.05
N ILE A 581 -1.25 -18.06 -0.46
CA ILE A 581 -0.29 -17.00 -0.11
C ILE A 581 -0.96 -15.63 0.05
N ALA A 582 -2.26 -15.61 0.36
CA ALA A 582 -3.05 -14.39 0.52
C ALA A 582 -2.83 -13.66 1.86
N GLU A 583 -1.59 -13.65 2.35
CA GLU A 583 -1.20 -12.90 3.55
C GLU A 583 0.13 -12.20 3.26
N LEU A 584 0.21 -10.89 3.48
CA LEU A 584 1.49 -10.20 3.55
C LEU A 584 2.08 -10.42 4.93
N ASN A 585 3.23 -11.06 5.01
CA ASN A 585 4.04 -11.22 6.20
C ASN A 585 5.26 -10.32 6.12
N LEU A 586 5.62 -9.69 7.23
CA LEU A 586 6.84 -8.92 7.36
C LEU A 586 7.39 -8.98 8.78
N TRP A 587 8.69 -8.78 8.91
CA TRP A 587 9.30 -8.39 10.17
C TRP A 587 9.42 -6.88 10.23
N THR A 588 9.09 -6.31 11.38
CA THR A 588 9.22 -4.88 11.60
C THR A 588 9.75 -4.56 12.98
N TRP A 589 10.59 -3.54 13.04
CA TRP A 589 10.99 -2.88 14.28
C TRP A 589 10.69 -1.40 14.12
N TYR A 590 10.15 -0.77 15.14
CA TYR A 590 9.94 0.66 15.06
C TYR A 590 10.04 1.35 16.42
N HIS A 591 10.50 2.58 16.37
CA HIS A 591 10.43 3.53 17.47
C HIS A 591 10.04 4.86 16.82
N ILE A 592 8.76 5.15 16.96
CA ILE A 592 8.01 6.22 16.35
C ILE A 592 7.29 6.92 17.49
N GLU A 593 7.03 8.22 17.39
CA GLU A 593 6.29 8.91 18.43
C GLU A 593 4.90 8.28 18.60
N ALA A 594 4.51 8.01 19.85
CA ALA A 594 3.29 7.27 20.13
C ALA A 594 2.07 8.18 19.95
N GLY A 595 1.22 7.84 18.99
CA GLY A 595 -0.01 8.59 18.68
C GLY A 595 0.19 9.66 17.61
N TYR A 596 1.36 10.29 17.54
CA TYR A 596 1.60 11.46 16.69
C TYR A 596 2.21 11.09 15.33
N ASP A 597 3.27 10.30 15.34
CA ASP A 597 3.91 9.82 14.13
C ASP A 597 3.39 8.42 13.76
N LYS A 598 3.26 8.15 12.47
CA LYS A 598 2.63 6.91 11.99
C LYS A 598 3.39 6.29 10.83
N GLY A 599 3.50 4.97 10.89
CA GLY A 599 3.78 4.13 9.73
C GLY A 599 2.50 3.43 9.29
N TYR A 600 2.28 3.29 7.99
CA TYR A 600 1.09 2.68 7.42
C TYR A 600 1.44 1.61 6.40
N VAL A 601 0.59 0.59 6.29
CA VAL A 601 0.61 -0.38 5.18
C VAL A 601 -0.64 -0.12 4.36
N ASP A 602 -0.43 0.33 3.12
CA ASP A 602 -1.47 0.65 2.17
C ASP A 602 -1.45 -0.34 1.00
N LEU A 603 -2.59 -0.50 0.34
CA LEU A 603 -2.79 -1.39 -0.80
C LEU A 603 -3.49 -0.66 -1.93
N MET A 604 -2.95 -0.73 -3.14
CA MET A 604 -3.61 -0.30 -4.37
C MET A 604 -4.01 -1.54 -5.19
N VAL A 605 -5.20 -1.52 -5.79
CA VAL A 605 -5.79 -2.63 -6.54
C VAL A 605 -6.29 -2.14 -7.88
N GLU A 606 -5.88 -2.76 -8.99
CA GLU A 606 -6.40 -2.45 -10.35
C GLU A 606 -6.32 -0.97 -10.78
N ASP A 607 -5.32 -0.21 -10.32
CA ASP A 607 -5.17 1.25 -10.53
C ASP A 607 -6.28 2.12 -9.87
N ASP A 608 -6.87 1.65 -8.77
CA ASP A 608 -7.82 2.38 -7.93
C ASP A 608 -7.12 3.16 -6.78
N ASP A 609 -7.89 3.79 -5.90
CA ASP A 609 -7.34 4.52 -4.74
C ASP A 609 -6.60 3.61 -3.73
N TRP A 610 -5.69 4.22 -2.95
CA TRP A 610 -4.95 3.53 -1.89
C TRP A 610 -5.85 3.19 -0.70
N ILE A 611 -5.86 1.92 -0.31
CA ILE A 611 -6.62 1.41 0.84
C ILE A 611 -5.67 1.22 2.02
N ARG A 612 -5.92 1.94 3.12
CA ARG A 612 -5.21 1.77 4.40
C ARG A 612 -5.54 0.43 5.03
N LEU A 613 -4.56 -0.48 5.12
CA LEU A 613 -4.74 -1.80 5.73
C LEU A 613 -4.25 -1.86 7.18
N LYS A 614 -3.23 -1.07 7.53
CA LYS A 614 -2.63 -1.14 8.87
C LYS A 614 -1.92 0.15 9.26
N THR A 615 -1.87 0.39 10.57
CA THR A 615 -1.20 1.55 11.20
C THR A 615 -0.24 1.11 12.30
N TYR A 616 0.90 1.76 12.38
CA TYR A 616 2.01 1.56 13.31
C TYR A 616 2.34 2.88 14.00
N THR A 617 2.47 2.88 15.32
CA THR A 617 2.87 4.06 16.10
C THR A 617 3.43 3.63 17.44
N GLY A 618 4.23 4.48 18.09
CA GLY A 618 4.92 4.17 19.35
C GLY A 618 6.17 3.30 19.14
N SER A 619 6.49 2.42 20.09
CA SER A 619 7.66 1.53 19.98
C SER A 619 7.28 0.06 20.02
N SER A 620 7.85 -0.72 19.09
CA SER A 620 7.76 -2.18 19.12
C SER A 620 8.64 -2.81 20.20
N GLY A 621 9.68 -2.12 20.67
CA GLY A 621 10.67 -2.58 21.66
C GLY A 621 11.64 -3.66 21.15
N SER A 622 11.18 -4.55 20.28
CA SER A 622 11.97 -5.55 19.55
C SER A 622 11.40 -5.78 18.16
N TRP A 623 12.12 -6.52 17.32
CA TRP A 623 11.58 -7.01 16.06
C TRP A 623 10.32 -7.83 16.35
N ARG A 624 9.28 -7.62 15.55
CA ARG A 624 8.04 -8.38 15.60
C ARG A 624 7.69 -8.86 14.19
N SER A 625 7.19 -10.07 14.10
CA SER A 625 6.50 -10.54 12.91
C SER A 625 5.09 -9.97 12.93
N ASP A 626 4.63 -9.52 11.77
CA ASP A 626 3.30 -8.97 11.58
C ASP A 626 2.73 -9.46 10.25
N ASN A 627 1.40 -9.57 10.17
CA ASN A 627 0.71 -10.00 8.95
C ASN A 627 -0.48 -9.11 8.59
N VAL A 628 -0.84 -9.12 7.30
CA VAL A 628 -1.99 -8.42 6.72
C VAL A 628 -2.73 -9.38 5.78
N ASP A 629 -4.03 -9.54 5.97
CA ASP A 629 -4.89 -10.43 5.18
C ASP A 629 -5.18 -9.80 3.80
N LEU A 630 -4.84 -10.52 2.73
CA LEU A 630 -5.06 -10.12 1.34
C LEU A 630 -6.06 -11.02 0.62
N SER A 631 -6.80 -11.88 1.34
CA SER A 631 -7.73 -12.86 0.77
C SER A 631 -8.86 -12.26 -0.08
N ALA A 632 -9.22 -11.00 0.17
CA ALA A 632 -10.20 -10.26 -0.64
C ALA A 632 -9.70 -9.92 -2.06
N TYR A 633 -8.39 -10.02 -2.31
CA TYR A 633 -7.72 -9.51 -3.52
C TYR A 633 -7.05 -10.63 -4.34
N ILE A 634 -7.46 -11.89 -4.12
CA ILE A 634 -6.97 -13.04 -4.87
C ILE A 634 -7.13 -12.83 -6.38
N ASN A 635 -6.05 -13.11 -7.12
CA ASN A 635 -5.92 -12.98 -8.57
C ASN A 635 -6.12 -11.55 -9.10
N LYS A 636 -6.04 -10.53 -8.23
CA LYS A 636 -6.00 -9.13 -8.66
C LYS A 636 -4.55 -8.63 -8.66
N PRO A 637 -4.18 -7.75 -9.62
CA PRO A 637 -2.94 -7.01 -9.53
C PRO A 637 -3.00 -6.08 -8.31
N LEU A 638 -1.98 -6.14 -7.46
CA LEU A 638 -1.92 -5.35 -6.23
C LEU A 638 -0.54 -4.74 -5.99
N MET A 639 -0.50 -3.51 -5.49
CA MET A 639 0.73 -2.86 -5.02
C MET A 639 0.62 -2.57 -3.54
N ILE A 640 1.73 -2.73 -2.82
CA ILE A 640 1.83 -2.50 -1.39
C ILE A 640 2.72 -1.27 -1.17
N ARG A 641 2.28 -0.38 -0.28
CA ARG A 641 3.04 0.81 0.11
C ARG A 641 3.23 0.85 1.61
N PHE A 642 4.47 1.06 2.04
CA PHE A 642 4.78 1.45 3.41
C PHE A 642 4.90 2.97 3.46
N PHE A 643 3.91 3.63 4.05
CA PHE A 643 3.83 5.09 4.10
C PHE A 643 4.16 5.60 5.50
N PHE A 644 5.09 6.54 5.62
CA PHE A 644 5.55 7.06 6.90
C PHE A 644 5.30 8.56 6.97
N VAL A 645 4.65 8.99 8.04
CA VAL A 645 4.36 10.39 8.34
C VAL A 645 4.91 10.77 9.72
N SER A 646 5.45 11.98 9.83
CA SER A 646 5.87 12.55 11.12
C SER A 646 5.41 14.00 11.32
N ASP A 647 5.30 14.42 12.57
CA ASP A 647 4.85 15.74 12.98
C ASP A 647 6.01 16.75 13.14
N TYR A 648 5.79 17.86 13.85
CA TYR A 648 6.71 19.00 13.97
C TYR A 648 7.89 18.76 14.92
N SER A 649 7.85 17.74 15.77
CA SER A 649 8.82 17.59 16.84
C SER A 649 9.09 16.14 17.20
N GLN A 650 9.92 15.91 18.23
CA GLN A 650 9.99 14.61 18.90
C GLN A 650 10.23 13.38 18.00
N THR A 651 11.29 13.43 17.21
CA THR A 651 11.66 12.26 16.41
C THR A 651 12.32 11.16 17.23
N TYR A 652 12.17 9.93 16.74
CA TYR A 652 12.78 8.72 17.26
C TYR A 652 13.54 7.99 16.16
N GLU A 653 13.99 6.77 16.40
CA GLU A 653 14.88 6.05 15.49
C GLU A 653 14.23 5.70 14.14
N GLY A 654 12.90 5.61 14.10
CA GLY A 654 12.11 5.41 12.88
C GLY A 654 11.58 4.01 12.71
N TRP A 655 11.30 3.67 11.47
CA TRP A 655 10.63 2.43 11.08
C TRP A 655 11.54 1.55 10.26
N TYR A 656 11.68 0.29 10.67
CA TYR A 656 12.44 -0.73 9.98
C TYR A 656 11.52 -1.85 9.50
N ILE A 657 11.75 -2.32 8.29
CA ILE A 657 10.98 -3.37 7.62
C ILE A 657 11.95 -4.37 6.99
N ASP A 658 11.69 -5.65 7.21
CA ASP A 658 12.57 -6.74 6.79
C ASP A 658 11.75 -8.02 6.54
N ASP A 659 12.35 -8.99 5.86
CA ASP A 659 11.77 -10.32 5.61
C ASP A 659 10.32 -10.27 5.11
N ILE A 660 10.09 -9.49 4.07
CA ILE A 660 8.77 -9.22 3.49
C ILE A 660 8.42 -10.40 2.57
N CYS A 661 7.30 -11.07 2.82
CA CYS A 661 6.85 -12.14 1.93
C CYS A 661 5.32 -12.25 1.84
N LEU A 662 4.84 -12.86 0.75
CA LEU A 662 3.46 -13.27 0.59
C LEU A 662 3.31 -14.76 0.97
N GLY A 663 2.43 -15.07 1.93
CA GLY A 663 2.25 -16.39 2.53
C GLY A 663 3.13 -16.63 3.77
N ASP A 664 3.01 -17.81 4.38
CA ASP A 664 3.73 -18.16 5.62
C ASP A 664 5.27 -18.09 5.45
N THR A 665 5.96 -17.53 6.45
CA THR A 665 7.43 -17.60 6.58
C THR A 665 7.93 -19.05 6.64
N LEU A 666 8.36 -19.56 5.49
CA LEU A 666 9.37 -20.59 5.19
C LEU A 666 9.35 -21.92 5.99
N ASN A 667 8.97 -23.02 5.31
CA ASN A 667 9.56 -24.35 5.50
C ASN A 667 10.29 -24.74 4.20
N VAL A 668 11.46 -25.38 4.28
CA VAL A 668 12.05 -26.03 3.10
C VAL A 668 11.19 -27.24 2.70
N ASP A 669 10.36 -27.07 1.69
CA ASP A 669 9.59 -28.16 1.12
C ASP A 669 10.46 -29.06 0.23
N LEU A 670 10.33 -30.37 0.43
CA LEU A 670 11.04 -31.38 -0.35
C LEU A 670 10.13 -31.95 -1.43
N GLU A 671 10.58 -31.91 -2.68
CA GLU A 671 9.93 -32.66 -3.75
C GLU A 671 10.06 -34.17 -3.48
N TYR A 672 11.23 -34.60 -2.99
CA TYR A 672 11.44 -35.95 -2.50
C TYR A 672 12.69 -36.06 -1.60
N PHE A 673 12.72 -37.12 -0.77
CA PHE A 673 13.94 -37.60 -0.11
C PHE A 673 14.01 -39.14 -0.18
N ARG A 674 15.05 -39.67 -0.84
CA ARG A 674 15.20 -41.10 -1.10
C ARG A 674 16.61 -41.63 -0.85
N ALA A 675 16.70 -42.90 -0.43
CA ALA A 675 17.93 -43.66 -0.40
C ALA A 675 17.99 -44.64 -1.57
N ILE A 676 19.01 -44.52 -2.41
CA ILE A 676 19.26 -45.39 -3.57
C ILE A 676 20.30 -46.44 -3.18
N PRO A 677 19.94 -47.74 -3.14
CA PRO A 677 20.87 -48.81 -2.80
C PRO A 677 22.09 -48.90 -3.72
N LYS A 678 23.27 -49.07 -3.14
CA LYS A 678 24.55 -49.39 -3.80
C LYS A 678 25.22 -50.56 -3.08
N ASP A 679 26.26 -51.15 -3.69
CA ASP A 679 27.05 -52.16 -2.98
C ASP A 679 27.75 -51.51 -1.78
N ARG A 680 27.43 -51.99 -0.57
CA ARG A 680 27.96 -51.51 0.71
C ARG A 680 27.75 -50.01 0.97
N ALA A 681 26.76 -49.40 0.33
CA ALA A 681 26.47 -47.97 0.47
C ALA A 681 25.00 -47.64 0.12
N CYS A 682 24.54 -46.46 0.54
CA CYS A 682 23.31 -45.84 0.08
C CYS A 682 23.63 -44.44 -0.45
N LEU A 683 23.22 -44.16 -1.70
CA LEU A 683 23.24 -42.80 -2.22
C LEU A 683 21.94 -42.12 -1.81
N LEU A 684 22.03 -41.17 -0.89
CA LEU A 684 20.92 -40.33 -0.47
C LEU A 684 20.78 -39.20 -1.48
N GLU A 685 19.54 -38.95 -1.91
CA GLU A 685 19.21 -37.90 -2.87
C GLU A 685 17.91 -37.22 -2.45
N TRP A 686 17.91 -35.89 -2.43
CA TRP A 686 16.72 -35.07 -2.21
C TRP A 686 16.76 -33.86 -3.12
N GLN A 687 15.58 -33.29 -3.33
CA GLN A 687 15.38 -32.07 -4.10
C GLN A 687 14.43 -31.17 -3.32
N THR A 688 14.79 -29.90 -3.24
CA THR A 688 13.96 -28.85 -2.65
C THR A 688 13.03 -28.27 -3.73
N VAL A 689 11.80 -27.93 -3.35
CA VAL A 689 10.83 -27.26 -4.24
C VAL A 689 11.22 -25.79 -4.37
N GLU A 690 11.47 -25.13 -3.23
CA GLU A 690 11.97 -23.76 -3.10
C GLU A 690 13.13 -23.75 -2.12
N VAL A 691 14.06 -22.81 -2.27
CA VAL A 691 15.23 -22.69 -1.38
C VAL A 691 15.06 -21.43 -0.56
N ASP A 692 14.79 -21.63 0.73
CA ASP A 692 14.88 -20.60 1.75
C ASP A 692 16.25 -19.89 1.68
N PRO A 693 16.31 -18.55 1.55
CA PRO A 693 17.56 -17.80 1.45
C PRO A 693 18.46 -17.96 2.69
N ASP A 694 17.88 -18.29 3.84
CA ASP A 694 18.57 -18.45 5.11
C ASP A 694 19.09 -19.88 5.34
N LEU A 695 18.77 -20.81 4.43
CA LEU A 695 19.25 -22.19 4.45
C LEU A 695 20.78 -22.26 4.32
N ARG A 696 21.45 -22.60 5.42
CA ARG A 696 22.91 -22.80 5.47
C ARG A 696 23.35 -24.17 4.95
N GLY A 697 22.42 -25.13 4.86
CA GLY A 697 22.64 -26.45 4.29
C GLY A 697 21.99 -27.56 5.10
N PHE A 698 22.34 -28.81 4.80
CA PHE A 698 21.68 -29.98 5.39
C PHE A 698 22.60 -30.86 6.25
N ASN A 699 22.00 -31.45 7.27
CA ASN A 699 22.55 -32.56 8.04
C ASN A 699 21.83 -33.86 7.73
N LEU A 700 22.58 -34.96 7.73
CA LEU A 700 22.05 -36.30 7.57
C LEU A 700 22.40 -37.16 8.78
N TYR A 701 21.41 -37.92 9.24
CA TYR A 701 21.56 -38.86 10.34
C TYR A 701 21.09 -40.25 9.91
N ARG A 702 21.73 -41.28 10.46
CA ARG A 702 21.42 -42.70 10.18
C ARG A 702 21.27 -43.50 11.46
N ARG A 703 20.41 -44.53 11.44
CA ARG A 703 20.41 -45.64 12.41
C ARG A 703 20.04 -46.97 11.74
N GLU A 704 20.38 -48.10 12.36
CA GLU A 704 19.85 -49.40 11.96
C GLU A 704 18.36 -49.50 12.35
N ALA A 705 17.50 -49.94 11.41
CA ALA A 705 16.05 -49.97 11.59
C ALA A 705 15.55 -51.02 12.62
N THR A 706 16.43 -51.88 13.13
CA THR A 706 16.12 -53.00 14.03
C THR A 706 16.25 -52.70 15.53
N SER A 707 16.56 -51.45 15.91
CA SER A 707 16.61 -51.03 17.32
C SER A 707 15.20 -50.95 17.96
N PRO A 708 14.98 -51.50 19.17
CA PRO A 708 13.65 -51.62 19.75
C PRO A 708 13.17 -50.29 20.35
N ASN A 709 12.39 -49.52 19.58
CA ASN A 709 11.29 -48.70 20.11
C ASN A 709 10.37 -48.24 18.98
N SER A 710 9.20 -48.88 18.90
CA SER A 710 8.18 -48.66 17.88
C SER A 710 7.23 -47.48 18.16
N THR A 711 7.72 -46.39 18.74
CA THR A 711 6.94 -45.16 18.99
C THR A 711 7.71 -43.93 18.53
N LEU A 712 7.83 -43.73 17.22
CA LEU A 712 8.34 -42.47 16.63
C LEU A 712 7.65 -42.17 15.28
N LYS A 713 6.36 -42.51 15.13
CA LYS A 713 5.57 -42.13 13.95
C LYS A 713 5.05 -40.68 13.98
N GLU A 714 5.51 -39.88 14.96
CA GLU A 714 5.14 -38.47 15.18
C GLU A 714 6.38 -37.64 15.55
N LEU A 715 7.42 -37.63 14.70
CA LEU A 715 8.56 -36.71 14.83
C LEU A 715 8.64 -35.69 13.69
N SER A 716 7.68 -35.71 12.76
CA SER A 716 7.74 -34.94 11.51
C SER A 716 7.06 -33.57 11.54
N LYS A 717 6.60 -33.05 12.69
CA LYS A 717 6.03 -31.69 12.82
C LYS A 717 6.04 -31.17 14.27
N SER A 718 7.21 -31.09 14.93
CA SER A 718 7.29 -30.30 16.17
C SER A 718 8.54 -29.43 16.19
N SER A 719 8.34 -28.12 16.09
CA SER A 719 9.31 -27.03 16.15
C SER A 719 9.93 -26.80 17.54
N SER A 720 9.92 -27.80 18.44
CA SER A 720 10.60 -27.68 19.73
C SER A 720 10.97 -29.04 20.33
N LEU A 721 12.24 -29.41 20.25
CA LEU A 721 12.83 -30.43 21.14
C LEU A 721 13.09 -29.81 22.52
N SER A 722 12.04 -29.44 23.26
CA SER A 722 12.14 -28.98 24.66
C SER A 722 12.07 -30.14 25.67
N THR A 723 12.46 -31.36 25.29
CA THR A 723 12.56 -32.49 26.22
C THR A 723 13.95 -33.12 26.07
N SER A 724 14.62 -33.40 27.19
CA SER A 724 16.06 -33.69 27.35
C SER A 724 16.60 -34.99 26.69
N MET A 725 16.26 -35.29 25.44
CA MET A 725 16.84 -36.37 24.63
C MET A 725 17.24 -35.85 23.26
N GLY A 726 18.54 -35.86 22.94
CA GLY A 726 19.06 -35.55 21.61
C GLY A 726 18.96 -36.74 20.63
N LEU A 727 19.18 -36.50 19.34
CA LEU A 727 19.18 -37.56 18.30
C LEU A 727 20.11 -38.74 18.63
N SER A 728 21.22 -38.48 19.32
CA SER A 728 22.14 -39.51 19.83
C SER A 728 21.51 -40.42 20.88
N ASP A 729 20.61 -39.89 21.72
CA ASP A 729 19.95 -40.63 22.80
C ASP A 729 18.92 -41.64 22.28
N ILE A 730 18.46 -41.44 21.04
CA ILE A 730 17.54 -42.34 20.32
C ILE A 730 18.24 -43.12 19.18
N GLY A 731 19.58 -43.15 19.19
CA GLY A 731 20.40 -44.05 18.39
C GLY A 731 20.73 -43.58 16.97
N TYR A 732 20.45 -42.32 16.63
CA TYR A 732 20.91 -41.74 15.37
C TYR A 732 22.38 -41.30 15.48
N ILE A 733 23.15 -41.58 14.42
CA ILE A 733 24.50 -41.06 14.22
C ILE A 733 24.50 -40.10 13.04
N LYS A 734 25.13 -38.94 13.20
CA LYS A 734 25.35 -38.00 12.10
C LYS A 734 26.32 -38.60 11.10
N VAL A 735 25.99 -38.58 9.81
CA VAL A 735 26.80 -39.22 8.76
C VAL A 735 27.70 -38.24 8.00
N ASN A 736 27.37 -36.94 7.97
CA ASN A 736 28.17 -35.90 7.36
C ASN A 736 28.92 -35.05 8.42
N ASN A 737 30.19 -34.70 8.13
CA ASN A 737 31.01 -33.88 9.02
C ASN A 737 30.81 -32.37 8.80
N GLU A 738 30.53 -31.97 7.56
CA GLU A 738 30.27 -30.59 7.14
C GLU A 738 28.83 -30.50 6.58
N LEU A 739 28.23 -29.32 6.65
CA LEU A 739 26.90 -29.08 6.06
C LEU A 739 26.92 -29.39 4.56
N ILE A 740 25.86 -30.04 4.09
CA ILE A 740 25.70 -30.33 2.67
C ILE A 740 25.04 -29.11 2.04
N THR A 741 25.80 -28.37 1.24
CA THR A 741 25.39 -27.11 0.62
C THR A 741 25.29 -27.24 -0.90
N GLY A 742 24.62 -26.29 -1.55
CA GLY A 742 24.37 -26.29 -3.00
C GLY A 742 22.91 -25.93 -3.31
N TYR A 743 22.48 -26.13 -4.56
CA TYR A 743 21.12 -25.85 -5.03
C TYR A 743 20.59 -26.99 -5.91
N GLY A 744 19.27 -27.20 -5.92
CA GLY A 744 18.58 -28.19 -6.76
C GLY A 744 18.62 -29.61 -6.19
N ILE A 745 19.29 -30.54 -6.88
CA ILE A 745 19.34 -31.96 -6.46
C ILE A 745 20.60 -32.23 -5.64
N TYR A 746 20.42 -32.43 -4.34
CA TYR A 746 21.46 -32.76 -3.40
C TYR A 746 21.73 -34.26 -3.36
N ARG A 747 23.00 -34.63 -3.15
CA ARG A 747 23.43 -36.03 -3.09
C ARG A 747 24.46 -36.25 -2.00
N TYR A 748 24.28 -37.32 -1.23
CA TYR A 748 25.24 -37.76 -0.23
C TYR A 748 25.46 -39.26 -0.31
N LEU A 749 26.70 -39.72 -0.48
CA LEU A 749 27.03 -41.14 -0.47
C LEU A 749 27.39 -41.56 0.95
N ASP A 750 26.53 -42.37 1.54
CA ASP A 750 26.77 -42.97 2.82
C ASP A 750 27.34 -44.39 2.64
N ASP A 751 28.65 -44.53 2.86
CA ASP A 751 29.42 -45.74 2.56
C ASP A 751 29.78 -46.58 3.80
N GLY A 752 30.44 -47.72 3.56
CA GLY A 752 30.87 -48.63 4.63
C GLY A 752 29.74 -49.44 5.28
N LEU A 753 28.56 -49.46 4.65
CA LEU A 753 27.37 -50.15 5.14
C LEU A 753 27.44 -51.67 4.97
N ILE A 754 26.60 -52.37 5.74
CA ILE A 754 26.40 -53.81 5.61
C ILE A 754 25.25 -54.07 4.63
N ASN A 755 25.52 -54.86 3.59
CA ASN A 755 24.48 -55.23 2.62
C ASN A 755 23.34 -56.01 3.27
N ASN A 756 22.11 -55.77 2.80
CA ASN A 756 20.86 -56.36 3.30
C ASN A 756 20.52 -56.01 4.77
N VAL A 757 21.10 -54.95 5.32
CA VAL A 757 20.65 -54.34 6.58
C VAL A 757 19.83 -53.10 6.25
N ASP A 758 18.67 -52.94 6.89
CA ASP A 758 17.82 -51.78 6.70
C ASP A 758 18.31 -50.62 7.57
N TYR A 759 18.62 -49.51 6.94
CA TYR A 759 18.98 -48.26 7.59
C TYR A 759 17.85 -47.25 7.45
N GLN A 760 17.57 -46.51 8.52
CA GLN A 760 16.69 -45.35 8.50
C GLN A 760 17.53 -44.08 8.48
N TYR A 761 17.20 -43.16 7.58
CA TYR A 761 17.85 -41.87 7.41
C TYR A 761 16.91 -40.73 7.80
N LEU A 762 17.46 -39.66 8.35
CA LEU A 762 16.78 -38.42 8.70
C LEU A 762 17.53 -37.25 8.07
N LEU A 763 16.79 -36.36 7.40
CA LEU A 763 17.29 -35.13 6.79
C LEU A 763 16.87 -33.94 7.66
N GLU A 764 17.84 -33.10 8.01
CA GLU A 764 17.66 -31.87 8.80
C GLU A 764 18.15 -30.69 7.97
N ALA A 765 17.31 -29.66 7.81
CA ALA A 765 17.70 -28.35 7.31
C ALA A 765 18.31 -27.53 8.45
N VAL A 766 19.37 -26.79 8.15
CA VAL A 766 20.08 -25.93 9.11
C VAL A 766 20.04 -24.51 8.58
N TYR A 767 19.49 -23.61 9.39
CA TYR A 767 19.37 -22.19 9.12
C TYR A 767 20.40 -21.41 9.94
N SER A 768 20.38 -20.09 9.83
CA SER A 768 21.29 -19.18 10.55
C SER A 768 21.09 -19.24 12.08
N ASP A 769 19.87 -19.48 12.53
CA ASP A 769 19.40 -19.37 13.93
C ASP A 769 18.88 -20.71 14.51
N ASN A 770 18.41 -21.62 13.67
CA ASN A 770 17.75 -22.86 14.08
C ASN A 770 18.00 -24.07 13.14
N SER A 771 17.37 -25.21 13.43
CA SER A 771 17.34 -26.38 12.53
C SER A 771 16.00 -27.10 12.57
N GLU A 772 15.61 -27.69 11.44
CA GLU A 772 14.33 -28.37 11.26
C GLU A 772 14.49 -29.77 10.66
N ASN A 773 13.75 -30.77 11.16
CA ASN A 773 13.75 -32.11 10.60
C ASN A 773 12.71 -32.25 9.48
N LEU A 774 13.17 -32.22 8.23
CA LEU A 774 12.29 -32.19 7.07
C LEU A 774 11.65 -33.55 6.75
N ALA A 775 12.46 -34.62 6.68
CA ALA A 775 11.96 -35.92 6.23
C ALA A 775 12.83 -37.11 6.68
N SER A 776 12.24 -38.32 6.60
CA SER A 776 12.97 -39.57 6.80
C SER A 776 12.74 -40.57 5.65
N THR A 777 13.74 -41.39 5.37
CA THR A 777 13.68 -42.42 4.33
C THR A 777 14.38 -43.71 4.78
N TYR A 778 14.21 -44.81 4.04
CA TYR A 778 14.84 -46.09 4.34
C TYR A 778 15.71 -46.55 3.17
N GLY A 779 16.89 -47.10 3.49
CA GLY A 779 17.82 -47.65 2.52
C GLY A 779 18.32 -49.03 2.93
N THR A 780 18.28 -49.99 1.99
CA THR A 780 18.81 -51.34 2.16
C THR A 780 19.95 -51.55 1.15
N PRO A 781 21.22 -51.43 1.55
CA PRO A 781 22.36 -51.54 0.64
C PRO A 781 22.40 -52.89 -0.10
N GLY A 782 22.64 -52.82 -1.42
CA GLY A 782 22.60 -53.92 -2.38
C GLY A 782 22.29 -53.43 -3.81
N SER A 783 22.91 -54.00 -4.85
CA SER A 783 22.73 -53.56 -6.25
C SER A 783 21.35 -53.89 -6.83
N GLN A 784 20.67 -52.90 -7.42
CA GLN A 784 19.62 -53.08 -8.43
C GLN A 784 20.10 -52.41 -9.73
N ASN A 785 20.64 -53.20 -10.68
CA ASN A 785 21.03 -52.73 -12.01
C ASN A 785 19.82 -52.69 -12.96
N PRO A 786 19.81 -51.84 -14.01
CA PRO A 786 18.71 -51.79 -14.97
C PRO A 786 18.51 -53.13 -15.70
N LEU A 787 17.25 -53.58 -15.84
CA LEU A 787 16.92 -54.93 -16.30
C LEU A 787 17.03 -55.17 -17.82
N SER A 788 17.22 -54.11 -18.63
CA SER A 788 17.25 -54.23 -20.09
C SER A 788 18.01 -53.10 -20.79
N PHE A 789 18.50 -53.36 -22.01
CA PHE A 789 19.16 -52.36 -22.85
C PHE A 789 18.12 -51.46 -23.53
N THR A 790 18.16 -50.15 -23.26
CA THR A 790 17.27 -49.18 -23.90
C THR A 790 18.02 -47.93 -24.32
N VAL A 791 17.61 -47.32 -25.44
CA VAL A 791 18.15 -46.03 -25.93
C VAL A 791 17.01 -45.03 -26.06
N ARG A 792 17.09 -43.95 -25.28
CA ARG A 792 16.08 -42.90 -25.24
C ARG A 792 16.23 -41.96 -26.44
N LYS A 793 15.24 -41.09 -26.66
CA LYS A 793 15.34 -40.03 -27.68
C LYS A 793 16.45 -39.06 -27.26
N ASN A 794 17.32 -38.67 -28.20
CA ASN A 794 18.32 -37.66 -27.92
C ASN A 794 17.67 -36.28 -27.76
N TYR A 795 18.24 -35.42 -26.92
CA TYR A 795 17.73 -34.08 -26.65
C TYR A 795 18.88 -33.06 -26.57
N PRO A 796 18.77 -31.89 -27.22
CA PRO A 796 17.69 -31.50 -28.15
C PRO A 796 17.73 -32.30 -29.48
N ASN A 797 16.59 -32.41 -30.18
CA ASN A 797 16.48 -33.00 -31.52
C ASN A 797 15.22 -32.44 -32.26
N PRO A 798 15.36 -31.49 -33.21
CA PRO A 798 16.62 -31.06 -33.85
C PRO A 798 17.62 -30.34 -32.92
N PHE A 799 18.89 -30.27 -33.31
CA PHE A 799 19.92 -29.54 -32.56
C PHE A 799 20.92 -28.84 -33.48
N SER A 800 21.45 -27.69 -33.05
CA SER A 800 22.39 -26.87 -33.83
C SER A 800 23.86 -27.20 -33.61
N THR A 801 24.25 -27.40 -32.34
CA THR A 801 25.66 -27.61 -31.96
C THR A 801 25.93 -28.96 -31.31
N ALA A 802 25.15 -29.33 -30.28
CA ALA A 802 25.28 -30.60 -29.57
C ALA A 802 23.94 -31.17 -29.10
N THR A 803 23.89 -32.48 -28.85
CA THR A 803 22.74 -33.20 -28.30
C THR A 803 23.23 -34.24 -27.29
N THR A 804 22.37 -34.67 -26.36
CA THR A 804 22.69 -35.70 -25.37
C THR A 804 22.00 -37.01 -25.72
N ILE A 805 22.75 -38.11 -25.68
CA ILE A 805 22.28 -39.48 -25.90
C ILE A 805 22.23 -40.18 -24.54
N VAL A 806 21.05 -40.70 -24.17
CA VAL A 806 20.85 -41.44 -22.91
C VAL A 806 20.51 -42.89 -23.21
N PHE A 807 21.22 -43.83 -22.59
CA PHE A 807 20.98 -45.25 -22.76
C PHE A 807 21.27 -46.05 -21.48
N ASP A 808 20.56 -47.17 -21.33
CA ASP A 808 20.67 -48.08 -20.20
C ASP A 808 21.44 -49.35 -20.62
N LEU A 809 22.45 -49.73 -19.85
CA LEU A 809 23.24 -50.97 -20.01
C LEU A 809 22.88 -51.96 -18.89
N PRO A 810 22.26 -53.12 -19.20
CA PRO A 810 21.95 -54.12 -18.17
C PRO A 810 23.21 -54.83 -17.63
N GLU A 811 24.25 -54.92 -18.46
CA GLU A 811 25.55 -55.51 -18.12
C GLU A 811 26.68 -54.68 -18.75
N SER A 812 27.86 -54.69 -18.13
CA SER A 812 29.04 -53.96 -18.62
C SER A 812 29.49 -54.51 -19.97
N SER A 813 29.65 -53.65 -20.98
CA SER A 813 29.96 -54.07 -22.35
C SER A 813 30.70 -52.99 -23.16
N ALA A 814 31.29 -53.38 -24.29
CA ALA A 814 31.87 -52.45 -25.25
C ALA A 814 30.76 -51.69 -25.99
N VAL A 815 30.77 -50.36 -25.91
CA VAL A 815 29.80 -49.45 -26.48
C VAL A 815 30.41 -48.63 -27.61
N ASN A 816 29.74 -48.63 -28.77
CA ASN A 816 30.06 -47.75 -29.89
C ASN A 816 28.85 -46.89 -30.27
N ILE A 817 29.06 -45.58 -30.40
CA ILE A 817 28.07 -44.60 -30.88
C ILE A 817 28.64 -43.94 -32.12
N SER A 818 28.00 -44.15 -33.26
CA SER A 818 28.42 -43.60 -34.56
C SER A 818 27.25 -42.95 -35.30
N ILE A 819 27.51 -41.85 -36.00
CA ILE A 819 26.55 -41.13 -36.85
C ILE A 819 26.85 -41.37 -38.32
N TYR A 820 25.79 -41.60 -39.08
CA TYR A 820 25.80 -41.86 -40.51
C TYR A 820 24.94 -40.85 -41.26
N ASP A 821 25.37 -40.41 -42.44
CA ASP A 821 24.51 -39.66 -43.35
C ASP A 821 23.45 -40.57 -44.00
N ILE A 822 22.46 -39.97 -44.67
CA ILE A 822 21.36 -40.73 -45.32
C ILE A 822 21.83 -41.71 -46.42
N SER A 823 23.06 -41.57 -46.91
CA SER A 823 23.65 -42.52 -47.88
C SER A 823 24.28 -43.74 -47.19
N GLY A 824 24.29 -43.77 -45.87
CA GLY A 824 24.88 -44.85 -45.06
C GLY A 824 26.38 -44.70 -44.84
N ARG A 825 26.98 -43.54 -45.16
CA ARG A 825 28.39 -43.26 -44.88
C ARG A 825 28.54 -42.77 -43.44
N LYS A 826 29.46 -43.36 -42.67
CA LYS A 826 29.80 -42.90 -41.31
C LYS A 826 30.47 -41.53 -41.40
N VAL A 827 29.96 -40.56 -40.65
CA VAL A 827 30.46 -39.18 -40.66
C VAL A 827 31.06 -38.75 -39.31
N LEU A 828 30.69 -39.41 -38.21
CA LEU A 828 31.15 -39.07 -36.85
C LEU A 828 31.12 -40.32 -35.97
N THR A 829 32.14 -40.50 -35.12
CA THR A 829 32.18 -41.47 -34.02
C THR A 829 32.14 -40.72 -32.70
N ALA A 830 31.00 -40.79 -32.00
CA ALA A 830 30.78 -40.04 -30.76
C ALA A 830 31.31 -40.76 -29.51
N LEU A 831 31.37 -42.10 -29.53
CA LEU A 831 31.93 -42.91 -28.44
C LEU A 831 32.39 -44.27 -28.95
N ASP A 832 33.51 -44.79 -28.43
CA ASP A 832 34.00 -46.15 -28.69
C ASP A 832 34.81 -46.67 -27.49
N GLU A 833 34.13 -47.15 -26.43
CA GLU A 833 34.77 -47.54 -25.17
C GLU A 833 34.04 -48.68 -24.42
N PHE A 834 34.67 -49.25 -23.40
CA PHE A 834 34.02 -50.23 -22.51
C PHE A 834 33.34 -49.52 -21.34
N MET A 835 32.06 -49.78 -21.12
CA MET A 835 31.24 -49.08 -20.11
C MET A 835 30.62 -50.07 -19.12
N GLU A 836 30.51 -49.65 -17.86
CA GLU A 836 29.91 -50.45 -16.78
C GLU A 836 28.38 -50.55 -16.90
N ALA A 837 27.75 -51.54 -16.27
CA ALA A 837 26.29 -51.64 -16.19
C ALA A 837 25.68 -50.38 -15.51
N GLY A 838 24.59 -49.84 -16.07
CA GLY A 838 23.95 -48.62 -15.58
C GLY A 838 23.41 -47.70 -16.69
N THR A 839 22.85 -46.56 -16.30
CA THR A 839 22.38 -45.51 -17.22
C THR A 839 23.54 -44.57 -17.56
N HIS A 840 23.76 -44.35 -18.85
CA HIS A 840 24.85 -43.52 -19.37
C HIS A 840 24.31 -42.34 -20.17
N ARG A 841 25.03 -41.22 -20.10
CA ARG A 841 24.74 -39.99 -20.85
C ARG A 841 25.98 -39.58 -21.64
N VAL A 842 25.85 -39.49 -22.96
CA VAL A 842 26.95 -39.14 -23.87
C VAL A 842 26.58 -37.88 -24.64
N LYS A 843 27.42 -36.84 -24.51
CA LYS A 843 27.28 -35.61 -25.29
C LYS A 843 27.84 -35.83 -26.68
N LEU A 844 27.03 -35.52 -27.69
CA LEU A 844 27.40 -35.58 -29.10
C LEU A 844 27.50 -34.15 -29.66
N VAL A 845 28.63 -33.81 -30.25
CA VAL A 845 28.85 -32.51 -30.94
C VAL A 845 28.85 -32.75 -32.44
N ALA A 846 28.16 -31.90 -33.22
CA ALA A 846 27.98 -32.04 -34.67
C ALA A 846 29.24 -31.70 -35.50
N ILE A 847 30.38 -32.31 -35.18
CA ILE A 847 31.66 -32.19 -35.87
C ILE A 847 32.06 -33.58 -36.36
N SER A 848 32.36 -33.73 -37.65
CA SER A 848 32.77 -34.98 -38.26
C SER A 848 34.12 -35.47 -37.72
N ASP A 849 34.44 -36.75 -37.96
CA ASP A 849 35.75 -37.33 -37.64
C ASP A 849 36.92 -36.60 -38.37
N GLU A 850 36.63 -35.81 -39.41
CA GLU A 850 37.58 -34.95 -40.14
C GLU A 850 37.69 -33.52 -39.58
N GLY A 851 37.04 -33.24 -38.44
CA GLY A 851 37.06 -31.93 -37.78
C GLY A 851 36.20 -30.86 -38.45
N ARG A 852 35.24 -31.25 -39.31
CA ARG A 852 34.35 -30.33 -40.02
C ARG A 852 32.95 -30.35 -39.43
N MET A 853 32.31 -29.20 -39.36
CA MET A 853 30.91 -29.12 -38.95
C MET A 853 30.00 -29.93 -39.90
N LEU A 854 29.12 -30.76 -39.32
CA LEU A 854 28.09 -31.46 -40.09
C LEU A 854 26.99 -30.46 -40.50
N PRO A 855 26.58 -30.42 -41.79
CA PRO A 855 25.54 -29.50 -42.26
C PRO A 855 24.15 -29.84 -41.71
N SER A 856 23.21 -28.89 -41.81
CA SER A 856 21.80 -29.10 -41.49
C SER A 856 21.23 -30.24 -42.32
N GLY A 857 20.51 -31.16 -41.68
CA GLY A 857 19.98 -32.35 -42.34
C GLY A 857 19.66 -33.51 -41.39
N VAL A 858 19.12 -34.58 -41.97
CA VAL A 858 18.77 -35.80 -41.24
C VAL A 858 19.95 -36.78 -41.24
N TYR A 859 20.26 -37.32 -40.07
CA TYR A 859 21.31 -38.32 -39.86
C TYR A 859 20.77 -39.53 -39.09
N LEU A 860 21.53 -40.62 -39.13
CA LEU A 860 21.23 -41.85 -38.40
C LEU A 860 22.29 -42.08 -37.33
N LEU A 861 21.86 -42.10 -36.07
CA LEU A 861 22.66 -42.56 -34.94
C LEU A 861 22.57 -44.07 -34.83
N ARG A 862 23.71 -44.74 -34.71
CA ARG A 862 23.80 -46.17 -34.39
C ARG A 862 24.56 -46.32 -33.07
N LEU A 863 23.90 -46.95 -32.09
CA LEU A 863 24.50 -47.34 -30.82
C LEU A 863 24.57 -48.86 -30.76
N SER A 864 25.73 -49.43 -30.47
CA SER A 864 25.89 -50.88 -30.22
C SER A 864 26.55 -51.12 -28.87
N ALA A 865 26.04 -52.09 -28.11
CA ALA A 865 26.54 -52.52 -26.81
C ALA A 865 26.53 -54.06 -26.75
N GLY A 866 27.69 -54.69 -26.93
CA GLY A 866 27.78 -56.15 -27.07
C GLY A 866 26.97 -56.68 -28.27
N GLU A 867 26.00 -57.58 -28.04
CA GLU A 867 25.08 -58.09 -29.07
C GLU A 867 23.88 -57.15 -29.34
N ASN A 868 23.63 -56.17 -28.47
CA ASN A 868 22.53 -55.24 -28.61
C ASN A 868 22.91 -54.07 -29.53
N TYR A 869 21.97 -53.61 -30.36
CA TYR A 869 22.14 -52.38 -31.12
C TYR A 869 20.82 -51.64 -31.31
N CYS A 870 20.91 -50.32 -31.48
CA CYS A 870 19.78 -49.45 -31.75
C CYS A 870 20.15 -48.43 -32.83
N ILE A 871 19.21 -48.09 -33.71
CA ILE A 871 19.35 -47.00 -34.68
C ILE A 871 18.26 -45.96 -34.41
N LYS A 872 18.64 -44.69 -34.34
CA LYS A 872 17.74 -43.55 -34.11
C LYS A 872 17.97 -42.48 -35.17
N ARG A 873 16.90 -41.77 -35.54
CA ARG A 873 16.97 -40.58 -36.39
C ARG A 873 17.38 -39.38 -35.55
N ILE A 874 18.39 -38.64 -35.98
CA ILE A 874 18.75 -37.35 -35.41
C ILE A 874 18.69 -36.27 -36.50
N VAL A 875 18.26 -35.07 -36.14
CA VAL A 875 18.13 -33.93 -37.05
C VAL A 875 19.09 -32.84 -36.57
N ILE A 876 19.93 -32.37 -37.48
CA ILE A 876 20.80 -31.21 -37.25
C ILE A 876 20.15 -30.03 -37.93
N ASP A 877 19.92 -28.97 -37.18
CA ASP A 877 19.31 -27.72 -37.66
C ASP A 877 20.22 -26.56 -37.28
N ARG A 878 20.90 -25.99 -38.27
CA ARG A 878 21.88 -24.91 -38.13
C ARG A 878 21.48 -23.74 -38.99
#